data_AF-A0AAD9G141-F1
#
_entry.id   AF-A0AAD9G141-F1
#
_cell.length_a   1.000
_cell.length_b   1.000
_cell.length_c   1.000
_cell.angle_alpha   90.00
_cell.angle_beta   90.00
_cell.angle_gamma   90.00
#
_symmetry.space_group_name_H-M   'P 1'
#
loop_
_entity.id
_entity.type
_entity.pdbx_description
1 polymer ?
#
loop_
_entity_poly.entity_id
_entity_poly.type
_entity_poly.pdbx_seq_one_letter_code
_entity_poly.pdbx_strand_id
1 'polypeptide(L)'
;MEHVRALIAVDSGRAGCILVTLMDKFGVYLAFHAGARGQPLSRHSAAQYFRQVKCWLLDEYPVQGGAVERQLLSLGRTLEQHCIKRESGGFVKKAVACTKESLKKMTSYLYSTASCGSDYQDAALLCLLWYLFGRASDLTFVRKQQLSIGAGGVFFIRFIRVKTSDEQALSLFPDGDPATCPLLALALALIVQESPCAALLNHLPVKPKDVPVELTESIPLLDLLDDSSTAGSSQTPTTSCTTSIKPVAGIHALVNRLLDRVAGPAGVEDALTSHSFRRGGAQHANACSELTAQWIFDRGAWNLTTTNKAFAYVFNTPKEDHQVAKVLSGMSPRQASVLPSLGIFDSVTQEEIRAVSYKLFNASHGLANKSFNLSSGVIDVLTATLIQHYPALMAFNEDAPAMKTIQRCTEASGVTTTSLLAWSQQLARSTAHTKATADDLMGGNAKAKVVLDHQSALIERLIEVNRNLEARVNLLESTNTYAAGKTSACEIQKKRSRDKDENVPVKRRRRSKTTPLVDTWFAWYTAVPRGWLSTNKHKKSDSKQLVAFMRLFIDDGYALDDSSPTYKDNVRQLGERASQEITAFLSAQGIPSKGSNAVLKVLRQLHREGILNDRISAYQQRLAVGRIADPAPSHCQSVLKVQL
;
A
#
# COMPACT_ATOMS: atom_id res chain seq x y z
N MET A 1 -15.29 18.92 -27.65
CA MET A 1 -16.21 17.77 -27.83
C MET A 1 -15.73 16.79 -28.89
N GLU A 2 -15.14 17.23 -30.01
CA GLU A 2 -14.60 16.35 -31.06
C GLU A 2 -13.59 15.32 -30.54
N HIS A 3 -12.71 15.72 -29.62
CA HIS A 3 -11.77 14.81 -28.96
C HIS A 3 -12.45 13.71 -28.13
N VAL A 4 -13.58 14.03 -27.45
CA VAL A 4 -14.35 13.06 -26.67
C VAL A 4 -15.08 12.09 -27.60
N ARG A 5 -15.66 12.60 -28.70
CA ARG A 5 -16.26 11.76 -29.75
C ARG A 5 -15.24 10.82 -30.37
N ALA A 6 -14.02 11.30 -30.64
CA ALA A 6 -12.91 10.48 -31.12
C ALA A 6 -12.50 9.40 -30.10
N LEU A 7 -12.42 9.74 -28.80
CA LEU A 7 -12.11 8.79 -27.73
C LEU A 7 -13.19 7.71 -27.57
N ILE A 8 -14.46 8.08 -27.67
CA ILE A 8 -15.59 7.16 -27.61
C ILE A 8 -15.66 6.28 -28.87
N ALA A 9 -15.32 6.84 -30.04
CA ALA A 9 -15.22 6.09 -31.29
C ALA A 9 -14.07 5.08 -31.29
N VAL A 10 -12.95 5.38 -30.62
CA VAL A 10 -11.79 4.50 -30.47
C VAL A 10 -12.04 3.39 -29.43
N ASP A 11 -12.80 3.66 -28.36
CA ASP A 11 -13.09 2.70 -27.29
C ASP A 11 -14.55 2.79 -26.79
N SER A 12 -15.46 2.24 -27.59
CA SER A 12 -16.91 2.22 -27.29
C SER A 12 -17.26 1.44 -26.02
N GLY A 13 -16.39 0.51 -25.59
CA GLY A 13 -16.54 -0.26 -24.34
C GLY A 13 -16.22 0.57 -23.09
N ARG A 14 -15.44 1.65 -23.22
CA ARG A 14 -15.15 2.60 -22.13
C ARG A 14 -15.95 3.89 -22.21
N ALA A 15 -16.87 4.00 -23.18
CA ALA A 15 -17.69 5.18 -23.39
C ALA A 15 -18.34 5.67 -22.07
N GLY A 16 -18.92 4.77 -21.27
CA GLY A 16 -19.48 5.14 -19.97
C GLY A 16 -18.46 5.76 -18.99
N CYS A 17 -17.27 5.17 -18.86
CA CYS A 17 -16.21 5.70 -18.01
C CYS A 17 -15.68 7.06 -18.51
N ILE A 18 -15.60 7.23 -19.84
CA ILE A 18 -15.18 8.49 -20.48
C ILE A 18 -16.20 9.60 -20.17
N LEU A 19 -17.50 9.31 -20.27
CA LEU A 19 -18.58 10.23 -19.93
C LEU A 19 -18.56 10.65 -18.45
N VAL A 20 -18.35 9.69 -17.55
CA VAL A 20 -18.24 9.96 -16.10
C VAL A 20 -17.01 10.83 -15.80
N THR A 21 -15.87 10.53 -16.42
CA THR A 21 -14.62 11.29 -16.23
C THR A 21 -14.75 12.72 -16.78
N LEU A 22 -15.42 12.88 -17.93
CA LEU A 22 -15.71 14.18 -18.50
C LEU A 22 -16.59 15.01 -17.56
N MET A 23 -17.66 14.41 -17.04
CA MET A 23 -18.59 15.07 -16.11
C MET A 23 -17.95 15.40 -14.77
N ASP A 24 -17.06 14.56 -14.25
CA ASP A 24 -16.30 14.82 -13.02
C ASP A 24 -15.38 16.05 -13.20
N LYS A 25 -14.59 16.07 -14.28
CA LYS A 25 -13.74 17.23 -14.63
C LYS A 25 -14.56 18.50 -14.87
N PHE A 26 -15.72 18.36 -15.50
CA PHE A 26 -16.64 19.48 -15.72
C PHE A 26 -17.24 19.99 -14.40
N GLY A 27 -17.59 19.10 -13.47
CA GLY A 27 -18.04 19.46 -12.12
C GLY A 27 -16.97 20.23 -11.34
N VAL A 28 -15.71 19.76 -11.39
CA VAL A 28 -14.57 20.47 -10.79
C VAL A 28 -14.39 21.85 -11.43
N TYR A 29 -14.44 21.93 -12.77
CA TYR A 29 -14.39 23.21 -13.48
C TYR A 29 -15.48 24.16 -12.98
N LEU A 30 -16.74 23.74 -12.93
CA LEU A 30 -17.84 24.57 -12.44
C LEU A 30 -17.69 24.99 -10.97
N ALA A 31 -17.08 24.15 -10.13
CA ALA A 31 -16.86 24.45 -8.72
C ALA A 31 -15.84 25.59 -8.51
N PHE A 32 -14.84 25.70 -9.39
CA PHE A 32 -13.72 26.64 -9.28
C PHE A 32 -13.72 27.75 -10.34
N HIS A 33 -14.58 27.67 -11.35
CA HIS A 33 -14.67 28.67 -12.40
C HIS A 33 -15.24 29.99 -11.86
N ALA A 34 -14.47 31.05 -12.03
CA ALA A 34 -14.88 32.42 -11.78
C ALA A 34 -15.42 33.02 -13.07
N GLY A 35 -16.63 33.57 -13.02
CA GLY A 35 -17.24 34.26 -14.16
C GLY A 35 -16.52 35.59 -14.48
N ALA A 36 -17.02 36.32 -15.48
CA ALA A 36 -16.40 37.57 -15.98
C ALA A 36 -16.16 38.66 -14.91
N ARG A 37 -16.80 38.57 -13.74
CA ARG A 37 -16.63 39.50 -12.60
C ARG A 37 -15.71 38.95 -11.50
N GLY A 38 -14.98 37.86 -11.75
CA GLY A 38 -14.10 37.21 -10.78
C GLY A 38 -14.82 36.42 -9.68
N GLN A 39 -16.15 36.36 -9.70
CA GLN A 39 -16.96 35.65 -8.71
C GLN A 39 -17.23 34.20 -9.13
N PRO A 40 -17.18 33.24 -8.20
CA PRO A 40 -17.44 31.84 -8.52
C PRO A 40 -18.91 31.63 -8.89
N LEU A 41 -19.18 30.68 -9.78
CA LEU A 41 -20.54 30.32 -10.22
C LEU A 41 -21.45 29.97 -9.05
N SER A 42 -22.65 30.58 -8.94
CA SER A 42 -23.64 30.24 -7.91
C SER A 42 -24.00 28.75 -7.91
N ARG A 43 -24.48 28.20 -6.78
CA ARG A 43 -24.97 26.82 -6.67
C ARG A 43 -25.97 26.50 -7.77
N HIS A 44 -26.95 27.39 -7.96
CA HIS A 44 -27.99 27.21 -8.96
C HIS A 44 -27.41 27.17 -10.37
N SER A 45 -26.50 28.08 -10.71
CA SER A 45 -25.83 28.10 -12.02
C SER A 45 -24.97 26.86 -12.25
N ALA A 46 -24.15 26.46 -11.27
CA ALA A 46 -23.30 25.28 -11.37
C ALA A 46 -24.13 23.99 -11.52
N ALA A 47 -25.19 23.84 -10.71
CA ALA A 47 -26.10 22.70 -10.80
C ALA A 47 -26.83 22.66 -12.15
N GLN A 48 -27.25 23.81 -12.66
CA GLN A 48 -27.94 23.92 -13.96
C GLN A 48 -27.01 23.55 -15.11
N TYR A 49 -25.79 24.09 -15.17
CA TYR A 49 -24.82 23.73 -16.20
C TYR A 49 -24.44 22.26 -16.15
N PHE A 50 -24.18 21.73 -14.96
CA PHE A 50 -23.91 20.31 -14.78
C PHE A 50 -25.08 19.45 -15.26
N ARG A 51 -26.32 19.82 -14.90
CA ARG A 51 -27.53 19.11 -15.34
C ARG A 51 -27.69 19.15 -16.86
N GLN A 52 -27.46 20.31 -17.49
CA GLN A 52 -27.66 20.49 -18.92
C GLN A 52 -26.67 19.65 -19.73
N VAL A 53 -25.38 19.67 -19.36
CA VAL A 53 -24.37 18.84 -20.02
C VAL A 53 -24.60 17.36 -19.73
N LYS A 54 -25.02 17.00 -18.51
CA LYS A 54 -25.41 15.63 -18.18
C LYS A 54 -26.55 15.13 -19.08
N CYS A 55 -27.65 15.87 -19.20
CA CYS A 55 -28.78 15.50 -20.04
C CYS A 55 -28.36 15.38 -21.50
N TRP A 56 -27.63 16.38 -22.01
CA TRP A 56 -27.11 16.35 -23.37
C TRP A 56 -26.22 15.12 -23.66
N LEU A 57 -25.34 14.74 -22.74
CA LEU A 57 -24.52 13.53 -22.88
C LEU A 57 -25.34 12.23 -22.81
N LEU A 58 -26.42 12.20 -22.03
CA LEU A 58 -27.32 11.04 -21.96
C LEU A 58 -28.17 10.90 -23.22
N ASP A 59 -28.56 12.03 -23.83
CA ASP A 59 -29.29 12.08 -25.10
C ASP A 59 -28.40 11.68 -26.28
N GLU A 60 -27.12 12.08 -26.26
CA GLU A 60 -26.14 11.74 -27.31
C GLU A 60 -25.66 10.28 -27.21
N TYR A 61 -25.65 9.71 -25.99
CA TYR A 61 -25.18 8.34 -25.72
C TYR A 61 -26.21 7.51 -24.92
N PRO A 62 -27.40 7.24 -25.49
CA PRO A 62 -28.51 6.62 -24.77
C PRO A 62 -28.21 5.18 -24.32
N VAL A 63 -27.39 4.45 -25.08
CA VAL A 63 -26.99 3.06 -24.76
C VAL A 63 -26.13 2.99 -23.49
N GLN A 64 -25.31 4.01 -23.25
CA GLN A 64 -24.44 4.14 -22.08
C GLN A 64 -25.17 4.79 -20.90
N GLY A 65 -26.24 5.55 -21.18
CA GLY A 65 -26.95 6.37 -20.21
C GLY A 65 -27.40 5.60 -18.96
N GLY A 66 -28.10 4.47 -19.14
CA GLY A 66 -28.56 3.65 -18.02
C GLY A 66 -27.43 3.06 -17.14
N ALA A 67 -26.22 2.92 -17.68
CA ALA A 67 -25.07 2.41 -16.94
C ALA A 67 -24.37 3.47 -16.09
N VAL A 68 -24.38 4.74 -16.53
CA VAL A 68 -23.63 5.83 -15.89
C VAL A 68 -24.50 6.80 -15.10
N GLU A 69 -25.81 6.79 -15.31
CA GLU A 69 -26.75 7.75 -14.72
C GLU A 69 -26.62 7.87 -13.20
N ARG A 70 -26.53 6.75 -12.47
CA ARG A 70 -26.31 6.75 -11.02
C ARG A 70 -25.00 7.41 -10.60
N GLN A 71 -23.94 7.24 -11.38
CA GLN A 71 -22.63 7.87 -11.11
C GLN A 71 -22.68 9.37 -11.39
N LEU A 72 -23.31 9.78 -12.49
CA LEU A 72 -23.48 11.19 -12.85
C LEU A 72 -24.39 11.93 -11.84
N LEU A 73 -25.41 11.25 -11.31
CA LEU A 73 -26.24 11.78 -10.22
C LEU A 73 -25.45 11.96 -8.93
N SER A 74 -24.57 11.01 -8.58
CA SER A 74 -23.67 11.14 -7.42
C SER A 74 -22.73 12.33 -7.57
N LEU A 75 -22.10 12.49 -8.73
CA LEU A 75 -21.22 13.62 -9.03
C LEU A 75 -21.95 14.97 -8.91
N GLY A 76 -23.17 15.05 -9.43
CA GLY A 76 -24.02 16.23 -9.29
C GLY A 76 -24.32 16.59 -7.82
N ARG A 77 -24.63 15.58 -6.98
CA ARG A 77 -24.84 15.78 -5.54
C ARG A 77 -23.57 16.26 -4.83
N THR A 78 -22.41 15.74 -5.20
CA THR A 78 -21.12 16.17 -4.63
C THR A 78 -20.82 17.63 -4.98
N LEU A 79 -21.03 18.01 -6.25
CA LEU A 79 -20.91 19.40 -6.70
C LEU A 79 -21.86 20.32 -5.91
N GLU A 80 -23.12 19.93 -5.79
CA GLU A 80 -24.12 20.71 -5.07
C GLU A 80 -23.79 20.89 -3.59
N GLN A 81 -23.37 19.82 -2.89
CA GLN A 81 -22.89 19.89 -1.51
C GLN A 81 -21.69 20.81 -1.35
N HIS A 82 -20.79 20.83 -2.34
CA HIS A 82 -19.65 21.74 -2.34
C HIS A 82 -20.09 23.19 -2.49
N CYS A 83 -21.00 23.48 -3.43
CA CYS A 83 -21.57 24.82 -3.61
C CYS A 83 -22.32 25.31 -2.36
N ILE A 84 -23.09 24.44 -1.69
CA ILE A 84 -23.77 24.76 -0.43
C ILE A 84 -22.77 25.20 0.65
N LYS A 85 -21.70 24.41 0.85
CA LYS A 85 -20.66 24.72 1.84
C LYS A 85 -19.95 26.05 1.53
N ARG A 86 -19.75 26.35 0.25
CA ARG A 86 -19.16 27.61 -0.21
C ARG A 86 -20.07 28.81 0.05
N GLU A 87 -21.37 28.68 -0.17
CA GLU A 87 -22.36 29.75 0.01
C GLU A 87 -22.68 30.05 1.48
N SER A 88 -22.63 29.04 2.36
CA SER A 88 -22.93 29.20 3.79
C SER A 88 -21.80 29.88 4.59
N GLY A 89 -20.84 30.56 3.94
CA GLY A 89 -19.61 31.05 4.57
C GLY A 89 -18.73 29.94 5.15
N GLY A 90 -19.06 28.67 4.87
CA GLY A 90 -18.37 27.49 5.33
C GLY A 90 -17.14 27.25 4.48
N PHE A 91 -16.11 28.09 4.66
CA PHE A 91 -14.77 27.54 4.54
C PHE A 91 -14.78 26.24 5.36
N VAL A 92 -14.38 25.13 4.74
CA VAL A 92 -13.93 23.94 5.47
C VAL A 92 -13.16 24.50 6.67
N LYS A 93 -13.60 24.28 7.93
CA LYS A 93 -12.84 24.72 9.11
C LYS A 93 -11.47 24.07 8.98
N LYS A 94 -10.54 24.78 8.33
CA LYS A 94 -9.22 24.28 8.01
C LYS A 94 -8.51 24.40 9.35
N ALA A 95 -8.28 23.26 10.00
CA ALA A 95 -7.44 23.22 11.20
C ALA A 95 -6.16 24.02 10.94
N VAL A 96 -5.68 24.80 11.91
CA VAL A 96 -4.44 25.57 11.73
C VAL A 96 -3.32 24.61 11.32
N ALA A 97 -2.46 25.01 10.39
CA ALA A 97 -1.38 24.14 9.95
C ALA A 97 -0.31 24.09 11.03
N CYS A 98 0.07 22.90 11.48
CA CYS A 98 1.24 22.77 12.35
C CYS A 98 2.46 23.22 11.54
N THR A 99 3.23 24.19 12.02
CA THR A 99 4.48 24.57 11.36
C THR A 99 5.62 23.70 11.87
N LYS A 100 6.76 23.68 11.15
CA LYS A 100 7.97 22.99 11.63
C LYS A 100 8.51 23.64 12.91
N GLU A 101 8.33 24.95 13.06
CA GLU A 101 8.68 25.67 14.29
C GLU A 101 7.79 25.28 15.47
N SER A 102 6.47 25.17 15.27
CA SER A 102 5.55 24.68 16.29
C SER A 102 5.90 23.25 16.72
N LEU A 103 6.23 22.37 15.76
CA LEU A 103 6.72 21.02 16.04
C LEU A 103 8.00 21.05 16.89
N LYS A 104 8.98 21.87 16.50
CA LYS A 104 10.23 22.06 17.25
C LYS A 104 9.94 22.51 18.69
N LYS A 105 9.11 23.52 18.89
CA LYS A 105 8.73 24.02 20.22
C LYS A 105 8.13 22.91 21.08
N MET A 106 7.15 22.17 20.56
CA MET A 106 6.50 21.07 21.27
C MET A 106 7.46 19.93 21.63
N THR A 107 8.31 19.51 20.69
CA THR A 107 9.25 18.41 20.95
C THR A 107 10.38 18.84 21.90
N SER A 108 10.92 20.05 21.75
CA SER A 108 11.89 20.61 22.70
C SER A 108 11.32 20.70 24.10
N TYR A 109 10.06 21.17 24.24
CA TYR A 109 9.37 21.20 25.53
C TYR A 109 9.29 19.79 26.15
N LEU A 110 8.90 18.78 25.36
CA LEU A 110 8.85 17.40 25.83
C LEU A 110 10.22 16.89 26.26
N TYR A 111 11.29 17.18 25.53
CA TYR A 111 12.65 16.76 25.93
C TYR A 111 13.14 17.46 27.18
N SER A 112 12.86 18.76 27.34
CA SER A 112 13.29 19.53 28.51
C SER A 112 12.47 19.23 29.77
N THR A 113 11.20 18.83 29.63
CA THR A 113 10.29 18.58 30.77
C THR A 113 9.95 17.10 30.99
N ALA A 114 10.60 16.20 30.25
CA ALA A 114 10.34 14.76 30.33
C ALA A 114 10.48 14.24 31.76
N SER A 115 9.40 13.64 32.25
CA SER A 115 9.34 13.05 33.59
C SER A 115 9.30 11.52 33.54
N CYS A 116 8.86 10.96 32.41
CA CYS A 116 8.70 9.52 32.22
C CYS A 116 8.93 9.11 30.77
N GLY A 117 9.02 7.80 30.53
CA GLY A 117 9.26 7.26 29.19
C GLY A 117 8.18 7.63 28.15
N SER A 118 6.93 7.87 28.57
CA SER A 118 5.86 8.23 27.64
C SER A 118 6.04 9.61 27.01
N ASP A 119 6.70 10.56 27.67
CA ASP A 119 6.96 11.89 27.09
C ASP A 119 7.85 11.79 25.82
N TYR A 120 8.82 10.87 25.81
CA TYR A 120 9.64 10.60 24.61
C TYR A 120 8.86 9.87 23.52
N GLN A 121 7.91 9.00 23.89
CA GLN A 121 7.05 8.36 22.92
C GLN A 121 6.04 9.34 22.31
N ASP A 122 5.57 10.32 23.08
CA ASP A 122 4.75 11.43 22.61
C ASP A 122 5.54 12.32 21.64
N ALA A 123 6.81 12.61 21.95
CA ALA A 123 7.72 13.31 21.03
C ALA A 123 7.89 12.56 19.71
N ALA A 124 8.15 11.24 19.78
CA ALA A 124 8.22 10.39 18.59
C ALA A 124 6.91 10.37 17.81
N LEU A 125 5.76 10.36 18.49
CA LEU A 125 4.44 10.43 17.87
C LEU A 125 4.27 11.75 17.09
N LEU A 126 4.60 12.91 17.68
CA LEU A 126 4.51 14.21 17.01
C LEU A 126 5.43 14.27 15.77
N CYS A 127 6.67 13.80 15.91
CA CYS A 127 7.60 13.70 14.78
C CYS A 127 7.04 12.78 13.67
N LEU A 128 6.60 11.57 13.99
CA LEU A 128 6.07 10.65 12.98
C LEU A 128 4.80 11.18 12.31
N LEU A 129 3.93 11.88 13.05
CA LEU A 129 2.76 12.55 12.48
C LEU A 129 3.14 13.60 11.44
N TRP A 130 4.24 14.32 11.62
CA TRP A 130 4.77 15.25 10.62
C TRP A 130 5.11 14.52 9.31
N TYR A 131 5.89 13.43 9.39
CA TYR A 131 6.31 12.65 8.22
C TYR A 131 5.18 11.88 7.54
N LEU A 132 4.14 11.51 8.29
CA LEU A 132 2.96 10.81 7.81
C LEU A 132 1.82 11.73 7.36
N PHE A 133 1.99 13.05 7.40
CA PHE A 133 0.91 14.01 7.16
C PHE A 133 -0.32 13.71 8.03
N GLY A 134 -0.11 13.58 9.34
CA GLY A 134 -1.12 13.41 10.39
C GLY A 134 -1.96 12.13 10.28
N ARG A 135 -1.41 11.07 9.69
CA ARG A 135 -2.04 9.73 9.61
C ARG A 135 -1.78 8.92 10.87
N ALA A 136 -2.32 9.38 12.00
CA ALA A 136 -2.10 8.75 13.30
C ALA A 136 -2.53 7.28 13.35
N SER A 137 -3.60 6.89 12.64
CA SER A 137 -4.07 5.51 12.57
C SER A 137 -3.08 4.53 11.93
N ASP A 138 -2.21 5.01 11.04
CA ASP A 138 -1.21 4.14 10.42
C ASP A 138 -0.11 3.75 11.44
N LEU A 139 0.05 4.52 12.52
CA LEU A 139 1.05 4.27 13.58
C LEU A 139 0.62 3.24 14.62
N THR A 140 -0.68 2.99 14.81
CA THR A 140 -1.18 2.13 15.90
C THR A 140 -0.77 0.67 15.76
N PHE A 141 -0.43 0.23 14.55
CA PHE A 141 -0.05 -1.15 14.25
C PHE A 141 1.42 -1.29 13.85
N VAL A 142 2.21 -0.22 13.99
CA VAL A 142 3.62 -0.28 13.62
C VAL A 142 4.38 -1.10 14.65
N ARG A 143 5.06 -2.15 14.18
CA ARG A 143 5.89 -3.05 15.01
C ARG A 143 7.37 -2.76 14.81
N LYS A 144 8.21 -3.13 15.77
CA LYS A 144 9.68 -2.97 15.68
C LYS A 144 10.29 -3.66 14.46
N GLN A 145 9.78 -4.82 14.07
CA GLN A 145 10.23 -5.57 12.88
C GLN A 145 10.02 -4.83 11.55
N GLN A 146 9.18 -3.80 11.54
CA GLN A 146 8.90 -3.01 10.35
C GLN A 146 9.91 -1.89 10.10
N LEU A 147 10.84 -1.68 11.03
CA LEU A 147 11.99 -0.79 10.86
C LEU A 147 13.07 -1.50 10.05
N SER A 148 13.54 -0.86 8.98
CA SER A 148 14.60 -1.42 8.13
C SER A 148 15.49 -0.33 7.54
N ILE A 149 16.74 -0.68 7.25
CA ILE A 149 17.65 0.15 6.48
C ILE A 149 17.65 -0.37 5.04
N GLY A 150 17.25 0.47 4.08
CA GLY A 150 17.20 0.10 2.67
C GLY A 150 18.53 0.33 1.94
N ALA A 151 18.62 -0.22 0.72
CA ALA A 151 19.75 0.04 -0.17
C ALA A 151 19.87 1.54 -0.45
N GLY A 152 21.07 2.09 -0.25
CA GLY A 152 21.33 3.54 -0.32
C GLY A 152 21.26 4.28 1.02
N GLY A 153 21.22 3.57 2.15
CA GLY A 153 21.31 4.18 3.48
C GLY A 153 20.09 5.04 3.81
N VAL A 154 18.89 4.53 3.52
CA VAL A 154 17.62 5.19 3.85
C VAL A 154 16.92 4.41 4.95
N PHE A 155 16.42 5.12 5.97
CA PHE A 155 15.70 4.51 7.08
C PHE A 155 14.21 4.40 6.71
N PHE A 156 13.64 3.20 6.82
CA PHE A 156 12.26 2.93 6.43
C PHE A 156 11.43 2.41 7.60
N ILE A 157 10.18 2.88 7.64
CA ILE A 157 9.09 2.22 8.37
C ILE A 157 8.14 1.58 7.34
N ARG A 158 8.00 0.26 7.35
CA ARG A 158 7.11 -0.46 6.43
C ARG A 158 5.82 -0.87 7.13
N PHE A 159 4.67 -0.38 6.71
CA PHE A 159 3.41 -0.71 7.38
C PHE A 159 2.29 -0.95 6.38
N ILE A 160 1.28 -1.69 6.83
CA ILE A 160 0.04 -1.88 6.07
C ILE A 160 -0.86 -0.69 6.38
N ARG A 161 -1.23 0.05 5.34
CA ARG A 161 -2.14 1.18 5.50
C ARG A 161 -3.52 0.69 5.95
N VAL A 162 -4.01 1.21 7.07
CA VAL A 162 -5.30 0.76 7.65
C VAL A 162 -6.46 0.95 6.68
N LYS A 163 -6.47 2.06 5.93
CA LYS A 163 -7.59 2.43 5.05
C LYS A 163 -7.63 1.67 3.72
N THR A 164 -6.49 1.23 3.20
CA THR A 164 -6.42 0.60 1.87
C THR A 164 -5.92 -0.83 1.89
N SER A 165 -5.43 -1.30 3.04
CA SER A 165 -4.78 -2.60 3.22
C SER A 165 -3.59 -2.83 2.28
N ASP A 166 -3.02 -1.75 1.72
CA ASP A 166 -1.83 -1.80 0.88
C ASP A 166 -0.58 -1.61 1.74
N GLU A 167 0.47 -2.37 1.44
CA GLU A 167 1.79 -2.18 2.05
C GLU A 167 2.40 -0.87 1.57
N GLN A 168 2.86 -0.05 2.51
CA GLN A 168 3.54 1.22 2.26
C GLN A 168 4.86 1.25 3.01
N ALA A 169 5.82 2.01 2.48
CA ALA A 169 7.05 2.33 3.15
C ALA A 169 7.13 3.84 3.34
N LEU A 170 7.55 4.27 4.52
CA LEU A 170 7.81 5.66 4.87
C LEU A 170 9.32 5.84 5.01
N SER A 171 9.90 6.65 4.13
CA SER A 171 11.30 7.04 4.27
C SER A 171 11.47 8.15 5.32
N LEU A 172 12.50 7.98 6.15
CA LEU A 172 12.94 8.92 7.18
C LEU A 172 14.41 9.26 6.95
N PHE A 173 14.74 10.54 7.12
CA PHE A 173 16.10 11.07 7.06
C PHE A 173 16.43 11.77 8.38
N PRO A 174 17.72 11.86 8.74
CA PRO A 174 18.13 12.66 9.88
C PRO A 174 17.85 14.14 9.61
N ASP A 175 17.28 14.82 10.60
CA ASP A 175 17.11 16.27 10.59
C ASP A 175 18.35 16.91 11.23
N GLY A 176 18.73 18.10 10.77
CA GLY A 176 19.81 18.86 11.40
C GLY A 176 19.43 19.36 12.79
N ASP A 177 18.14 19.58 13.04
CA ASP A 177 17.62 19.97 14.35
C ASP A 177 17.29 18.72 15.19
N PRO A 178 17.91 18.54 16.37
CA PRO A 178 17.64 17.38 17.22
C PRO A 178 16.17 17.29 17.67
N ALA A 179 15.47 18.43 17.82
CA ALA A 179 14.08 18.43 18.25
C ALA A 179 13.11 17.90 17.17
N THR A 180 13.45 18.04 15.89
CA THR A 180 12.60 17.55 14.79
C THR A 180 13.16 16.32 14.09
N CYS A 181 14.29 15.79 14.55
CA CYS A 181 14.94 14.59 14.03
C CYS A 181 14.12 13.33 14.36
N PRO A 182 13.51 12.66 13.36
CA PRO A 182 12.64 11.50 13.61
C PRO A 182 13.44 10.30 14.11
N LEU A 183 14.69 10.14 13.69
CA LEU A 183 15.56 9.05 14.13
C LEU A 183 15.95 9.20 15.59
N LEU A 184 16.24 10.43 16.04
CA LEU A 184 16.52 10.72 17.44
C LEU A 184 15.29 10.47 18.31
N ALA A 185 14.13 10.97 17.89
CA ALA A 185 12.87 10.77 18.62
C ALA A 185 12.53 9.28 18.77
N LEU A 186 12.70 8.48 17.70
CA LEU A 186 12.53 7.03 17.74
C LEU A 186 13.52 6.35 18.68
N ALA A 187 14.79 6.73 18.63
CA ALA A 187 15.82 6.15 19.48
C ALA A 187 15.51 6.41 20.97
N LEU A 188 15.17 7.64 21.32
CA LEU A 188 14.77 8.02 22.68
C LEU A 188 13.52 7.26 23.14
N ALA A 189 12.49 7.18 22.30
CA ALA A 189 11.26 6.44 22.60
C ALA A 189 11.50 4.95 22.85
N LEU A 190 12.51 4.35 22.21
CA LEU A 190 12.84 2.93 22.32
C LEU A 190 13.69 2.60 23.56
N ILE A 191 14.68 3.44 23.90
CA ILE A 191 15.56 3.17 25.07
C ILE A 191 14.86 3.36 26.41
N VAL A 192 13.76 4.12 26.44
CA VAL A 192 12.95 4.33 27.65
C VAL A 192 11.79 3.33 27.80
N GLN A 193 11.72 2.32 26.93
CA GLN A 193 10.73 1.24 27.09
C GLN A 193 11.17 0.30 28.21
N GLU A 194 10.44 0.34 29.34
CA GLU A 194 10.74 -0.49 30.50
C GLU A 194 10.51 -1.99 30.26
N SER A 195 9.56 -2.33 29.39
CA SER A 195 9.16 -3.71 29.11
C SER A 195 9.32 -4.07 27.62
N PRO A 196 9.85 -5.28 27.32
CA PRO A 196 9.86 -5.81 25.98
C PRO A 196 8.46 -5.82 25.35
N CYS A 197 8.33 -5.22 24.17
CA CYS A 197 7.08 -5.21 23.43
C CYS A 197 7.34 -5.17 21.92
N ALA A 198 6.37 -5.66 21.15
CA ALA A 198 6.46 -5.66 19.68
C ALA A 198 6.08 -4.30 19.08
N ALA A 199 5.24 -3.53 19.77
CA ALA A 199 4.79 -2.21 19.32
C ALA A 199 5.96 -1.22 19.25
N LEU A 200 5.97 -0.38 18.22
CA LEU A 200 6.96 0.69 18.11
C LEU A 200 6.74 1.76 19.18
N LEU A 201 5.48 2.15 19.40
CA LEU A 201 5.04 3.07 20.46
C LEU A 201 4.00 2.34 21.31
N ASN A 202 4.35 1.94 22.53
CA ASN A 202 3.54 1.06 23.36
C ASN A 202 2.43 1.79 24.14
N HIS A 203 2.47 3.12 24.22
CA HIS A 203 1.41 3.93 24.81
C HIS A 203 0.19 4.14 23.89
N LEU A 204 0.25 3.68 22.63
CA LEU A 204 -0.84 3.83 21.68
C LEU A 204 -1.96 2.79 21.93
N PRO A 205 -3.24 3.19 21.83
CA PRO A 205 -4.35 2.27 22.02
C PRO A 205 -4.43 1.27 20.87
N VAL A 206 -4.27 -0.03 21.18
CA VAL A 206 -4.49 -1.13 20.23
C VAL A 206 -5.91 -1.66 20.41
N LYS A 207 -6.73 -1.59 19.35
CA LYS A 207 -8.03 -2.26 19.37
C LYS A 207 -7.83 -3.75 19.04
N PRO A 208 -8.30 -4.69 19.89
CA PRO A 208 -8.10 -6.12 19.66
C PRO A 208 -8.80 -6.67 18.39
N LYS A 209 -9.79 -5.95 17.84
CA LYS A 209 -10.51 -6.35 16.61
C LYS A 209 -9.81 -5.96 15.30
N ASP A 210 -8.75 -5.16 15.34
CA ASP A 210 -8.07 -4.61 14.16
C ASP A 210 -6.62 -5.10 13.99
N VAL A 211 -6.18 -6.10 14.77
CA VAL A 211 -4.85 -6.71 14.60
C VAL A 211 -4.81 -7.34 13.21
N PRO A 212 -3.93 -6.90 12.29
CA PRO A 212 -3.67 -7.64 11.08
C PRO A 212 -3.14 -9.00 11.53
N VAL A 213 -3.88 -10.06 11.20
CA VAL A 213 -3.51 -11.45 11.50
C VAL A 213 -2.05 -11.65 11.12
N GLU A 214 -1.20 -11.76 12.13
CA GLU A 214 0.19 -12.18 11.95
C GLU A 214 0.11 -13.65 11.56
N LEU A 215 0.54 -13.98 10.35
CA LEU A 215 0.75 -15.37 9.94
C LEU A 215 1.97 -15.89 10.69
N THR A 216 1.81 -16.19 11.97
CA THR A 216 2.68 -17.11 12.69
C THR A 216 2.04 -18.49 12.63
N GLU A 217 2.73 -19.43 12.01
CA GLU A 217 2.41 -20.85 12.07
C GLU A 217 2.40 -21.30 13.55
N SER A 218 1.49 -22.23 13.87
CA SER A 218 1.30 -22.95 15.14
C SER A 218 0.62 -22.22 16.30
N ILE A 219 -0.71 -22.15 16.26
CA ILE A 219 -1.55 -22.40 17.45
C ILE A 219 -2.58 -23.47 17.04
N PRO A 220 -2.60 -24.66 17.65
CA PRO A 220 -3.60 -25.67 17.35
C PRO A 220 -5.00 -25.15 17.74
N LEU A 221 -5.95 -25.33 16.84
CA LEU A 221 -7.33 -24.85 16.95
C LEU A 221 -8.13 -25.45 18.13
N LEU A 222 -7.53 -26.38 18.89
CA LEU A 222 -8.15 -27.03 20.04
C LEU A 222 -8.14 -26.15 21.31
N ASP A 223 -7.10 -25.35 21.53
CA ASP A 223 -6.97 -24.54 22.77
C ASP A 223 -7.94 -23.35 22.81
N LEU A 224 -8.55 -22.99 21.67
CA LEU A 224 -9.52 -21.89 21.54
C LEU A 224 -10.98 -22.34 21.64
N LEU A 225 -11.23 -23.64 21.80
CA LEU A 225 -12.58 -24.21 21.89
C LEU A 225 -12.93 -24.77 23.28
N ASP A 226 -11.95 -24.97 24.16
CA ASP A 226 -12.17 -25.53 25.50
C ASP A 226 -12.65 -24.53 26.58
N ASP A 227 -12.65 -23.22 26.31
CA ASP A 227 -13.15 -22.21 27.27
C ASP A 227 -14.68 -22.01 27.23
N SER A 228 -15.44 -22.97 26.70
CA SER A 228 -16.90 -22.85 26.54
C SER A 228 -17.73 -23.94 27.24
N SER A 229 -17.33 -24.39 28.42
CA SER A 229 -18.28 -25.08 29.31
C SER A 229 -17.77 -25.30 30.73
N THR A 230 -18.13 -24.43 31.67
CA THR A 230 -18.72 -24.83 32.97
C THR A 230 -19.20 -23.61 33.76
N ALA A 231 -20.52 -23.41 33.79
CA ALA A 231 -21.17 -22.64 34.84
C ALA A 231 -21.38 -23.57 36.06
N GLY A 232 -20.93 -23.14 37.24
CA GLY A 232 -21.10 -23.86 38.51
C GLY A 232 -20.86 -22.96 39.71
N SER A 233 -21.91 -22.74 40.49
CA SER A 233 -22.09 -21.83 41.63
C SER A 233 -21.22 -22.12 42.87
N SER A 234 -20.68 -21.09 43.53
CA SER A 234 -20.77 -20.89 45.00
C SER A 234 -20.35 -19.48 45.46
N GLN A 235 -20.86 -19.03 46.60
CA GLN A 235 -21.14 -17.64 47.01
C GLN A 235 -20.06 -16.95 47.92
N THR A 236 -19.81 -15.65 47.63
CA THR A 236 -19.62 -14.44 48.51
C THR A 236 -18.45 -14.30 49.53
N PRO A 237 -18.08 -13.06 50.03
CA PRO A 237 -18.63 -11.71 49.76
C PRO A 237 -17.61 -10.54 49.48
N THR A 238 -18.16 -9.44 48.92
CA THR A 238 -17.79 -7.99 49.06
C THR A 238 -16.38 -7.53 48.68
N THR A 239 -16.20 -6.61 47.73
CA THR A 239 -16.45 -5.17 47.92
C THR A 239 -16.67 -4.46 46.57
N SER A 240 -17.70 -3.61 46.51
CA SER A 240 -18.05 -2.78 45.37
C SER A 240 -16.99 -1.71 45.08
N CYS A 241 -16.24 -1.86 43.98
CA CYS A 241 -15.65 -0.74 43.28
C CYS A 241 -16.27 -0.69 41.88
N THR A 242 -17.18 0.25 41.68
CA THR A 242 -17.67 0.66 40.36
C THR A 242 -16.51 1.19 39.52
N THR A 243 -15.84 0.32 38.79
CA THR A 243 -15.00 0.70 37.66
C THR A 243 -15.91 1.10 36.51
N SER A 244 -16.13 2.42 36.40
CA SER A 244 -16.56 3.02 35.14
C SER A 244 -15.56 2.63 34.06
N ILE A 245 -15.93 1.65 33.24
CA ILE A 245 -15.19 1.28 32.03
C ILE A 245 -15.29 2.47 31.08
N LYS A 246 -14.32 3.40 31.14
CA LYS A 246 -14.20 4.48 30.17
C LYS A 246 -13.89 3.85 28.80
N PRO A 247 -14.60 4.22 27.73
CA PRO A 247 -14.32 3.70 26.39
C PRO A 247 -12.90 4.09 25.96
N VAL A 248 -12.12 3.13 25.47
CA VAL A 248 -10.76 3.34 24.95
C VAL A 248 -10.82 4.42 23.86
N ALA A 249 -10.26 5.58 24.16
CA ALA A 249 -10.26 6.72 23.26
C ALA A 249 -9.48 6.37 21.98
N GLY A 250 -10.05 6.68 20.81
CA GLY A 250 -9.37 6.45 19.53
C GLY A 250 -8.09 7.28 19.40
N ILE A 251 -7.16 6.84 18.55
CA ILE A 251 -5.84 7.48 18.35
C ILE A 251 -5.90 9.00 18.13
N HIS A 252 -6.91 9.50 17.43
CA HIS A 252 -7.09 10.94 17.21
C HIS A 252 -7.44 11.72 18.49
N ALA A 253 -8.18 11.10 19.40
CA ALA A 253 -8.46 11.69 20.71
C ALA A 253 -7.22 11.69 21.60
N LEU A 254 -6.37 10.65 21.52
CA LEU A 254 -5.06 10.63 22.18
C LEU A 254 -4.19 11.78 21.69
N VAL A 255 -4.04 11.93 20.36
CA VAL A 255 -3.25 13.01 19.76
C VAL A 255 -3.79 14.39 20.16
N ASN A 256 -5.12 14.59 20.17
CA ASN A 256 -5.68 15.88 20.58
C ASN A 256 -5.39 16.17 22.06
N ARG A 257 -5.53 15.19 22.97
CA ARG A 257 -5.16 15.37 24.38
C ARG A 257 -3.68 15.69 24.57
N LEU A 258 -2.82 15.06 23.76
CA LEU A 258 -1.39 15.38 23.75
C LEU A 258 -1.17 16.84 23.34
N LEU A 259 -1.83 17.31 22.29
CA LEU A 259 -1.72 18.69 21.84
C LEU A 259 -2.26 19.69 22.88
N ASP A 260 -3.39 19.38 23.51
CA ASP A 260 -3.96 20.20 24.59
C ASP A 260 -2.98 20.33 25.78
N ARG A 261 -2.24 19.25 26.07
CA ARG A 261 -1.23 19.21 27.15
C ARG A 261 0.05 19.96 26.80
N VAL A 262 0.50 19.91 25.54
CA VAL A 262 1.86 20.30 25.16
C VAL A 262 1.93 21.63 24.42
N ALA A 263 0.95 21.95 23.56
CA ALA A 263 1.05 23.11 22.67
C ALA A 263 1.15 24.44 23.43
N GLY A 264 0.25 24.68 24.39
CA GLY A 264 0.24 25.90 25.20
C GLY A 264 1.53 26.09 26.01
N PRO A 265 1.93 25.12 26.84
CA PRO A 265 3.18 25.20 27.61
C PRO A 265 4.45 25.33 26.75
N ALA A 266 4.43 24.80 25.53
CA ALA A 266 5.53 24.95 24.57
C ALA A 266 5.57 26.33 23.87
N GLY A 267 4.62 27.23 24.15
CA GLY A 267 4.53 28.55 23.51
C GLY A 267 3.97 28.49 22.07
N VAL A 268 3.13 27.50 21.78
CA VAL A 268 2.36 27.43 20.52
C VAL A 268 0.97 28.00 20.77
N GLU A 269 0.73 29.22 20.26
CA GLU A 269 -0.53 29.95 20.44
C GLU A 269 -1.67 29.37 19.57
N ASP A 270 -1.32 28.73 18.46
CA ASP A 270 -2.28 28.13 17.55
C ASP A 270 -3.00 26.94 18.18
N ALA A 271 -4.33 26.91 18.06
CA ALA A 271 -5.15 25.76 18.45
C ALA A 271 -4.93 24.58 17.48
N LEU A 272 -3.90 23.78 17.75
CA LEU A 272 -3.55 22.60 16.96
C LEU A 272 -4.50 21.43 17.25
N THR A 273 -4.77 20.64 16.23
CA THR A 273 -5.50 19.37 16.32
C THR A 273 -4.75 18.28 15.57
N SER A 274 -5.15 17.02 15.70
CA SER A 274 -4.56 15.95 14.88
C SER A 274 -4.68 16.20 13.37
N HIS A 275 -5.64 17.01 12.91
CA HIS A 275 -5.75 17.43 11.51
C HIS A 275 -4.73 18.51 11.10
N SER A 276 -4.15 19.23 12.05
CA SER A 276 -3.13 20.26 11.82
C SER A 276 -1.85 19.72 11.23
N PHE A 277 -1.44 18.49 11.60
CA PHE A 277 -0.26 17.82 11.04
C PHE A 277 -0.45 17.41 9.59
N ARG A 278 -1.68 17.09 9.18
CA ARG A 278 -2.00 16.78 7.78
C ARG A 278 -1.75 17.98 6.88
N ARG A 279 -2.19 19.16 7.34
CA ARG A 279 -1.94 20.41 6.62
C ARG A 279 -0.49 20.84 6.74
N GLY A 280 0.09 20.76 7.94
CA GLY A 280 1.43 21.21 8.26
C GLY A 280 2.50 20.60 7.38
N GLY A 281 2.71 19.29 7.50
CA GLY A 281 3.76 18.60 6.73
C GLY A 281 3.57 18.74 5.22
N ALA A 282 2.33 18.66 4.73
CA ALA A 282 2.05 18.80 3.31
C ALA A 282 2.25 20.22 2.79
N GLN A 283 1.84 21.24 3.54
CA GLN A 283 2.10 22.63 3.17
C GLN A 283 3.60 22.96 3.22
N HIS A 284 4.32 22.41 4.20
CA HIS A 284 5.77 22.55 4.27
C HIS A 284 6.46 21.93 3.06
N ALA A 285 6.10 20.70 2.69
CA ALA A 285 6.61 20.08 1.47
C ALA A 285 6.23 20.89 0.21
N ASN A 286 4.99 21.39 0.14
CA ASN A 286 4.50 22.17 -1.00
C ASN A 286 5.13 23.58 -1.09
N ALA A 287 5.79 24.07 -0.04
CA ALA A 287 6.55 25.31 -0.09
C ALA A 287 7.87 25.16 -0.86
N CYS A 288 8.35 23.93 -1.09
CA CYS A 288 9.52 23.66 -1.90
C CYS A 288 9.16 23.66 -3.39
N SER A 289 9.74 24.58 -4.16
CA SER A 289 9.48 24.73 -5.61
C SER A 289 9.96 23.53 -6.45
N GLU A 290 10.90 22.74 -5.92
CA GLU A 290 11.43 21.55 -6.58
C GLU A 290 10.53 20.30 -6.41
N LEU A 291 9.56 20.33 -5.50
CA LEU A 291 8.62 19.23 -5.29
C LEU A 291 7.34 19.44 -6.09
N THR A 292 6.87 18.39 -6.76
CA THR A 292 5.55 18.43 -7.40
C THR A 292 4.45 18.08 -6.40
N ALA A 293 3.27 18.70 -6.57
CA ALA A 293 2.10 18.37 -5.76
C ALA A 293 1.72 16.87 -5.86
N GLN A 294 1.99 16.26 -7.02
CA GLN A 294 1.76 14.83 -7.26
C GLN A 294 2.56 13.95 -6.27
N TRP A 295 3.86 14.21 -6.09
CA TRP A 295 4.70 13.44 -5.17
C TRP A 295 4.24 13.56 -3.71
N ILE A 296 3.76 14.75 -3.31
CA ILE A 296 3.21 14.99 -1.98
C ILE A 296 1.89 14.22 -1.80
N PHE A 297 1.02 14.24 -2.80
CA PHE A 297 -0.24 13.51 -2.79
C PHE A 297 -0.04 11.99 -2.78
N ASP A 298 0.98 11.50 -3.46
CA ASP A 298 1.30 10.08 -3.52
C ASP A 298 1.89 9.58 -2.19
N ARG A 299 2.79 10.33 -1.54
CA ARG A 299 3.25 10.03 -0.16
C ARG A 299 2.09 10.03 0.84
N GLY A 300 1.18 11.01 0.75
CA GLY A 300 -0.05 11.04 1.55
C GLY A 300 -1.06 9.97 1.15
N ALA A 301 -0.86 9.35 -0.01
CA ALA A 301 -1.80 8.52 -0.73
C ALA A 301 -3.22 9.12 -0.69
N TRP A 302 -3.30 10.42 -1.01
CA TRP A 302 -4.51 11.25 -1.11
C TRP A 302 -5.25 11.07 -2.44
N ASN A 303 -4.96 9.96 -3.10
CA ASN A 303 -5.58 9.44 -4.30
C ASN A 303 -7.11 9.31 -4.12
N LEU A 304 -7.88 10.15 -4.81
CA LEU A 304 -9.34 10.25 -4.65
C LEU A 304 -10.16 9.27 -5.51
N THR A 305 -9.56 8.47 -6.41
CA THR A 305 -10.31 7.54 -7.28
C THR A 305 -9.56 6.23 -7.61
N THR A 306 -10.32 5.16 -7.89
CA THR A 306 -9.84 3.80 -8.23
C THR A 306 -8.99 3.74 -9.51
N THR A 307 -9.14 4.73 -10.41
CA THR A 307 -8.36 4.91 -11.64
C THR A 307 -6.89 5.24 -11.35
N ASN A 308 -6.59 5.74 -10.16
CA ASN A 308 -5.25 6.15 -9.78
C ASN A 308 -4.37 5.00 -9.25
N LYS A 309 -4.92 3.80 -8.98
CA LYS A 309 -4.06 2.63 -8.69
C LYS A 309 -3.11 2.33 -9.85
N ALA A 310 -3.53 2.55 -11.10
CA ALA A 310 -2.69 2.37 -12.29
C ALA A 310 -1.54 3.40 -12.37
N PHE A 311 -1.78 4.64 -11.93
CA PHE A 311 -0.74 5.69 -11.89
C PHE A 311 0.23 5.48 -10.72
N ALA A 312 -0.23 4.95 -9.58
CA ALA A 312 0.64 4.53 -8.49
C ALA A 312 1.64 3.43 -8.91
N TYR A 313 1.29 2.55 -9.85
CA TYR A 313 2.22 1.54 -10.38
C TYR A 313 3.31 2.10 -11.31
N VAL A 314 3.13 3.32 -11.82
CA VAL A 314 4.09 3.97 -12.75
C VAL A 314 4.93 5.05 -12.05
N PHE A 315 4.38 5.73 -11.03
CA PHE A 315 4.97 6.93 -10.43
C PHE A 315 5.28 6.84 -8.92
N ASN A 316 4.98 5.74 -8.25
CA ASN A 316 5.30 5.57 -6.83
C ASN A 316 6.67 4.88 -6.65
N THR A 317 7.75 5.54 -7.06
CA THR A 317 9.09 5.01 -6.80
C THR A 317 9.59 5.51 -5.45
N PRO A 318 10.53 4.79 -4.80
CA PRO A 318 11.15 5.26 -3.56
C PRO A 318 11.78 6.65 -3.71
N LYS A 319 12.19 7.03 -4.93
CA LYS A 319 12.92 8.28 -5.18
C LYS A 319 12.10 9.53 -4.88
N GLU A 320 10.84 9.58 -5.31
CA GLU A 320 9.96 10.72 -5.05
C GLU A 320 9.66 10.84 -3.55
N ASP A 321 9.40 9.71 -2.88
CA ASP A 321 9.19 9.67 -1.44
C ASP A 321 10.42 10.19 -0.68
N HIS A 322 11.63 9.82 -1.13
CA HIS A 322 12.88 10.28 -0.52
C HIS A 322 13.03 11.79 -0.60
N GLN A 323 12.67 12.39 -1.73
CA GLN A 323 12.73 13.83 -1.94
C GLN A 323 11.77 14.57 -1.00
N VAL A 324 10.54 14.07 -0.85
CA VAL A 324 9.57 14.65 0.10
C VAL A 324 10.06 14.50 1.54
N ALA A 325 10.56 13.31 1.91
CA ALA A 325 11.09 13.07 3.26
C ALA A 325 12.26 13.99 3.61
N LYS A 326 13.19 14.22 2.67
CA LYS A 326 14.31 15.17 2.84
C LYS A 326 13.83 16.58 3.13
N VAL A 327 12.86 17.09 2.37
CA VAL A 327 12.27 18.42 2.61
C VAL A 327 11.64 18.51 3.99
N LEU A 328 10.92 17.47 4.42
CA LEU A 328 10.36 17.42 5.78
C LEU A 328 11.45 17.44 6.87
N SER A 329 12.61 16.83 6.61
CA SER A 329 13.83 16.90 7.44
C SER A 329 14.64 18.19 7.26
N GLY A 330 14.13 19.20 6.54
CA GLY A 330 14.80 20.49 6.36
C GLY A 330 15.97 20.46 5.36
N MET A 331 16.06 19.42 4.54
CA MET A 331 17.07 19.25 3.51
C MET A 331 16.52 19.67 2.14
N SER A 332 17.40 19.96 1.17
CA SER A 332 16.94 20.11 -0.21
C SER A 332 16.56 18.73 -0.80
N PRO A 333 15.61 18.65 -1.76
CA PRO A 333 15.17 17.37 -2.32
C PRO A 333 16.31 16.52 -2.89
N ARG A 334 17.29 17.18 -3.52
CA ARG A 334 18.42 16.53 -4.19
C ARG A 334 19.65 16.39 -3.30
N GLN A 335 19.66 17.02 -2.12
CA GLN A 335 20.76 16.93 -1.18
C GLN A 335 21.09 15.48 -0.87
N ALA A 336 22.37 15.12 -0.92
CA ALA A 336 22.79 13.81 -0.43
C ALA A 336 22.56 13.74 1.07
N SER A 337 21.98 12.64 1.52
CA SER A 337 21.77 12.37 2.95
C SER A 337 22.40 11.04 3.27
N VAL A 338 23.19 11.02 4.33
CA VAL A 338 23.90 9.83 4.80
C VAL A 338 23.46 9.61 6.23
N LEU A 339 23.02 8.39 6.53
CA LEU A 339 22.69 8.00 7.89
C LEU A 339 23.97 7.98 8.74
N PRO A 340 23.87 8.38 10.02
CA PRO A 340 24.96 8.19 10.96
C PRO A 340 25.36 6.71 10.99
N SER A 341 26.66 6.44 10.84
CA SER A 341 27.19 5.09 10.71
C SER A 341 28.31 4.87 11.71
N LEU A 342 28.29 3.70 12.35
CA LEU A 342 29.38 3.26 13.22
C LEU A 342 30.64 2.85 12.44
N GLY A 343 30.54 2.67 11.12
CA GLY A 343 31.67 2.28 10.26
C GLY A 343 32.80 3.31 10.16
N ILE A 344 32.64 4.49 10.77
CA ILE A 344 33.69 5.52 10.85
C ILE A 344 34.68 5.27 11.98
N PHE A 345 34.33 4.40 12.92
CA PHE A 345 35.15 4.03 14.06
C PHE A 345 35.96 2.77 13.76
N ASP A 346 37.11 2.62 14.42
CA ASP A 346 37.89 1.39 14.38
C ASP A 346 37.13 0.22 15.06
N SER A 347 37.59 -1.01 14.83
CA SER A 347 36.89 -2.21 15.31
C SER A 347 36.73 -2.24 16.84
N VAL A 348 37.72 -1.75 17.58
CA VAL A 348 37.69 -1.77 19.05
C VAL A 348 36.63 -0.78 19.55
N THR A 349 36.66 0.45 19.05
CA THR A 349 35.65 1.46 19.38
C THR A 349 34.24 1.02 18.96
N GLN A 350 34.09 0.32 17.83
CA GLN A 350 32.79 -0.24 17.41
C GLN A 350 32.27 -1.27 18.41
N GLU A 351 33.13 -2.13 18.95
CA GLU A 351 32.74 -3.12 19.97
C GLU A 351 32.32 -2.45 21.28
N GLU A 352 33.03 -1.41 21.71
CA GLU A 352 32.65 -0.60 22.88
C GLU A 352 31.29 0.07 22.68
N ILE A 353 31.07 0.70 21.53
CA ILE A 353 29.79 1.33 21.19
C ILE A 353 28.67 0.30 21.16
N ARG A 354 28.89 -0.89 20.58
CA ARG A 354 27.89 -1.97 20.56
C ARG A 354 27.60 -2.51 21.96
N ALA A 355 28.59 -2.60 22.83
CA ALA A 355 28.41 -3.01 24.22
C ALA A 355 27.49 -2.05 25.00
N VAL A 356 27.60 -0.73 24.74
CA VAL A 356 26.67 0.29 25.26
C VAL A 356 25.30 0.15 24.60
N SER A 357 25.26 0.01 23.28
CA SER A 357 24.04 -0.11 22.48
C SER A 357 23.13 -1.25 22.95
N TYR A 358 23.68 -2.45 23.16
CA TYR A 358 22.88 -3.59 23.59
C TYR A 358 22.30 -3.42 24.99
N LYS A 359 22.95 -2.66 25.88
CA LYS A 359 22.40 -2.30 27.18
C LYS A 359 21.30 -1.24 27.06
N LEU A 360 21.45 -0.27 26.15
CA LEU A 360 20.44 0.75 25.86
C LEU A 360 19.17 0.15 25.26
N PHE A 361 19.30 -0.78 24.32
CA PHE A 361 18.20 -1.42 23.63
C PHE A 361 17.85 -2.80 24.22
N ASN A 362 18.07 -3.03 25.52
CA ASN A 362 17.83 -4.32 26.16
C ASN A 362 16.39 -4.85 25.99
N ALA A 363 15.39 -3.96 25.96
CA ALA A 363 13.98 -4.29 25.71
C ALA A 363 13.66 -4.52 24.22
N SER A 364 14.66 -4.39 23.35
CA SER A 364 14.55 -4.47 21.89
C SER A 364 15.69 -5.23 21.21
N HIS A 365 16.51 -5.97 21.98
CA HIS A 365 17.67 -6.69 21.46
C HIS A 365 17.94 -7.96 22.27
N GLY A 366 18.34 -9.04 21.59
CA GLY A 366 18.77 -10.29 22.24
C GLY A 366 17.66 -11.06 22.95
N LEU A 367 16.38 -10.75 22.69
CA LEU A 367 15.23 -11.40 23.33
C LEU A 367 14.84 -12.69 22.60
N ALA A 368 14.34 -13.67 23.34
CA ALA A 368 13.89 -14.95 22.77
C ALA A 368 12.77 -14.75 21.71
N ASN A 369 11.84 -13.83 21.98
CA ASN A 369 10.81 -13.48 21.01
C ASN A 369 11.35 -12.49 19.96
N LYS A 370 11.51 -12.98 18.72
CA LYS A 370 11.96 -12.19 17.58
C LYS A 370 11.08 -10.98 17.26
N SER A 371 9.80 -10.97 17.68
CA SER A 371 8.91 -9.80 17.46
C SER A 371 9.28 -8.58 18.28
N PHE A 372 10.05 -8.75 19.36
CA PHE A 372 10.48 -7.66 20.22
C PHE A 372 11.80 -7.04 19.77
N ASN A 373 12.56 -7.75 18.93
CA ASN A 373 13.90 -7.34 18.54
C ASN A 373 13.90 -6.42 17.31
N LEU A 374 14.81 -5.44 17.34
CA LEU A 374 15.22 -4.64 16.20
C LEU A 374 16.32 -5.35 15.41
N SER A 375 16.44 -5.03 14.11
CA SER A 375 17.59 -5.49 13.33
C SER A 375 18.87 -4.78 13.77
N SER A 376 20.01 -5.45 13.69
CA SER A 376 21.32 -4.88 14.07
C SER A 376 21.64 -3.59 13.33
N GLY A 377 21.35 -3.52 12.02
CA GLY A 377 21.56 -2.30 11.23
C GLY A 377 20.68 -1.12 11.68
N VAL A 378 19.46 -1.37 12.16
CA VAL A 378 18.61 -0.32 12.73
C VAL A 378 19.18 0.15 14.07
N ILE A 379 19.60 -0.79 14.93
CA ILE A 379 20.22 -0.48 16.21
C ILE A 379 21.49 0.37 16.00
N ASP A 380 22.39 -0.03 15.09
CA ASP A 380 23.62 0.70 14.80
C ASP A 380 23.35 2.15 14.37
N VAL A 381 22.37 2.39 13.49
CA VAL A 381 21.99 3.74 13.04
C VAL A 381 21.35 4.56 14.16
N LEU A 382 20.46 3.98 14.96
CA LEU A 382 19.83 4.68 16.08
C LEU A 382 20.84 4.99 17.19
N THR A 383 21.79 4.09 17.46
CA THR A 383 22.91 4.32 18.37
C THR A 383 23.81 5.44 17.87
N ALA A 384 24.22 5.40 16.60
CA ALA A 384 25.02 6.47 16.01
C ALA A 384 24.28 7.83 16.08
N THR A 385 22.97 7.83 15.85
CA THR A 385 22.12 9.03 15.97
C THR A 385 22.08 9.55 17.41
N LEU A 386 21.89 8.67 18.40
CA LEU A 386 21.91 9.04 19.83
C LEU A 386 23.25 9.66 20.24
N ILE A 387 24.37 9.02 19.87
CA ILE A 387 25.72 9.51 20.20
C ILE A 387 25.96 10.86 19.51
N GLN A 388 25.62 10.99 18.23
CA GLN A 388 25.78 12.25 17.49
C GLN A 388 25.03 13.41 18.15
N HIS A 389 23.82 13.17 18.68
CA HIS A 389 23.01 14.22 19.32
C HIS A 389 23.17 14.28 20.85
N TYR A 390 24.07 13.49 21.45
CA TYR A 390 24.29 13.46 22.89
C TYR A 390 24.53 14.85 23.53
N PRO A 391 25.37 15.75 22.97
CA PRO A 391 25.54 17.10 23.52
C PRO A 391 24.25 17.93 23.53
N ALA A 392 23.39 17.77 22.52
CA ALA A 392 22.11 18.47 22.47
C ALA A 392 21.13 17.93 23.52
N LEU A 393 21.14 16.62 23.78
CA LEU A 393 20.33 16.01 24.82
C LEU A 393 20.73 16.51 26.22
N MET A 394 22.04 16.63 26.48
CA MET A 394 22.53 17.27 27.70
C MET A 394 22.02 18.70 27.85
N ALA A 395 22.03 19.47 26.76
CA ALA A 395 21.53 20.85 26.77
C ALA A 395 20.00 20.95 26.96
N PHE A 396 19.22 19.95 26.55
CA PHE A 396 17.78 19.93 26.78
C PHE A 396 17.44 19.73 28.25
N ASN A 397 17.99 18.68 28.86
CA ASN A 397 17.86 18.36 30.28
C ASN A 397 18.78 17.17 30.64
N GLU A 398 19.85 17.44 31.40
CA GLU A 398 20.82 16.44 31.84
C GLU A 398 20.22 15.39 32.81
N ASP A 399 19.22 15.79 33.60
CA ASP A 399 18.58 14.95 34.61
C ASP A 399 17.40 14.11 34.09
N ALA A 400 17.09 14.23 32.80
CA ALA A 400 15.93 13.60 32.20
C ALA A 400 16.05 12.05 32.17
N PRO A 401 14.94 11.31 32.19
CA PRO A 401 14.96 9.85 32.27
C PRO A 401 15.78 9.16 31.15
N ALA A 402 15.74 9.68 29.92
CA ALA A 402 16.54 9.13 28.83
C ALA A 402 18.04 9.37 29.04
N MET A 403 18.43 10.55 29.57
CA MET A 403 19.83 10.87 29.84
C MET A 403 20.41 9.99 30.96
N LYS A 404 19.65 9.81 32.05
CA LYS A 404 20.01 8.85 33.12
C LYS A 404 20.17 7.43 32.59
N THR A 405 19.32 7.03 31.65
CA THR A 405 19.42 5.72 30.99
C THR A 405 20.69 5.61 30.15
N ILE A 406 21.04 6.66 29.38
CA ILE A 406 22.28 6.73 28.59
C ILE A 406 23.50 6.63 29.50
N GLN A 407 23.58 7.47 30.53
CA GLN A 407 24.69 7.50 31.48
C GLN A 407 24.87 6.15 32.18
N ARG A 408 23.80 5.60 32.77
CA ARG A 408 23.83 4.29 33.45
C ARG A 408 24.31 3.15 32.54
N CYS A 409 23.83 3.09 31.29
CA CYS A 409 24.25 2.05 30.34
C CYS A 409 25.70 2.23 29.87
N THR A 410 26.17 3.48 29.79
CA THR A 410 27.54 3.83 29.42
C THR A 410 28.51 3.43 30.53
N GLU A 411 28.20 3.80 31.78
CA GLU A 411 28.95 3.43 32.97
C GLU A 411 29.01 1.91 33.16
N ALA A 412 27.88 1.21 33.00
CA ALA A 412 27.81 -0.25 33.07
C ALA A 412 28.61 -0.96 31.96
N SER A 413 29.07 -0.22 30.96
CA SER A 413 29.95 -0.72 29.90
C SER A 413 31.42 -0.33 30.09
N GLY A 414 31.75 0.36 31.20
CA GLY A 414 33.10 0.87 31.44
C GLY A 414 33.49 2.07 30.57
N VAL A 415 32.52 2.68 29.89
CA VAL A 415 32.74 3.82 29.00
C VAL A 415 32.53 5.12 29.78
N THR A 416 33.35 6.13 29.53
CA THR A 416 33.23 7.45 30.16
C THR A 416 32.38 8.41 29.33
N THR A 417 31.80 9.41 29.98
CA THR A 417 31.12 10.53 29.31
C THR A 417 32.04 11.28 28.32
N THR A 418 33.34 11.33 28.62
CA THR A 418 34.33 11.92 27.71
C THR A 418 34.46 11.15 26.40
N SER A 419 34.42 9.82 26.45
CA SER A 419 34.40 8.98 25.24
C SER A 419 33.14 9.21 24.41
N LEU A 420 31.96 9.28 25.05
CA LEU A 420 30.70 9.62 24.35
C LEU A 420 30.78 10.98 23.62
N LEU A 421 31.32 12.00 24.28
CA LEU A 421 31.50 13.33 23.68
C LEU A 421 32.51 13.28 22.51
N ALA A 422 33.60 12.53 22.65
CA ALA A 422 34.57 12.34 21.57
C ALA A 422 33.95 11.64 20.35
N TRP A 423 33.18 10.56 20.58
CA TRP A 423 32.45 9.85 19.53
C TRP A 423 31.41 10.75 18.85
N SER A 424 30.70 11.56 19.62
CA SER A 424 29.74 12.55 19.10
C SER A 424 30.41 13.54 18.15
N GLN A 425 31.56 14.10 18.53
CA GLN A 425 32.31 15.03 17.70
C GLN A 425 32.80 14.36 16.41
N GLN A 426 33.27 13.11 16.48
CA GLN A 426 33.71 12.36 15.30
C GLN A 426 32.56 12.09 14.32
N LEU A 427 31.38 11.68 14.83
CA LEU A 427 30.17 11.49 14.02
C LEU A 427 29.70 12.79 13.37
N ALA A 428 29.71 13.90 14.12
CA ALA A 428 29.34 15.21 13.59
C ALA A 428 30.29 15.67 12.47
N ARG A 429 31.61 15.51 12.65
CA ARG A 429 32.63 15.83 11.63
C ARG A 429 32.48 14.97 10.38
N SER A 430 32.30 13.67 10.53
CA SER A 430 32.11 12.76 9.40
C SER A 430 30.87 13.13 8.60
N THR A 431 29.73 13.34 9.29
CA THR A 431 28.47 13.73 8.63
C THR A 431 28.61 15.05 7.86
N ALA A 432 29.34 16.03 8.41
CA ALA A 432 29.62 17.30 7.73
C ALA A 432 30.54 17.11 6.51
N HIS A 433 31.59 16.29 6.63
CA HIS A 433 32.53 16.05 5.55
C HIS A 433 31.91 15.27 4.38
N THR A 434 31.05 14.29 4.68
CA THR A 434 30.34 13.51 3.66
C THR A 434 29.27 14.35 2.95
N LYS A 435 28.63 15.31 3.64
CA LYS A 435 27.74 16.29 2.99
C LYS A 435 28.50 17.14 1.97
N ALA A 436 29.66 17.69 2.35
CA ALA A 436 30.48 18.52 1.45
C ALA A 436 31.00 17.76 0.22
N THR A 437 31.52 16.54 0.41
CA THR A 437 32.02 15.72 -0.72
C THR A 437 30.92 15.24 -1.65
N ALA A 438 29.73 14.95 -1.14
CA ALA A 438 28.60 14.55 -1.97
C ALA A 438 28.04 15.73 -2.79
N ASP A 439 28.08 16.94 -2.25
CA ASP A 439 27.68 18.16 -2.98
C ASP A 439 28.73 18.52 -4.07
N ASP A 440 30.04 18.33 -3.81
CA ASP A 440 31.11 18.53 -4.80
C ASP A 440 31.07 17.51 -5.96
N LEU A 441 30.80 16.24 -5.67
CA LEU A 441 30.66 15.18 -6.69
C LEU A 441 29.44 15.40 -7.60
N MET A 442 28.41 16.06 -7.10
CA MET A 442 27.22 16.43 -7.88
C MET A 442 27.42 17.72 -8.70
N GLY A 443 28.44 18.53 -8.37
CA GLY A 443 28.88 19.69 -9.16
C GLY A 443 29.88 19.37 -10.28
N GLY A 444 30.67 18.29 -10.15
CA GLY A 444 31.78 17.96 -11.06
C GLY A 444 31.61 16.67 -11.86
N ASN A 445 30.55 16.54 -12.67
CA ASN A 445 30.23 15.25 -13.31
C ASN A 445 30.79 15.05 -14.74
N ALA A 446 32.11 15.07 -14.91
CA ALA A 446 32.74 14.74 -16.19
C ALA A 446 32.82 13.22 -16.44
N LYS A 447 33.00 12.41 -15.37
CA LYS A 447 33.20 10.96 -15.51
C LYS A 447 31.89 10.16 -15.62
N ALA A 448 30.80 10.52 -14.93
CA ALA A 448 29.55 9.80 -15.10
C ALA A 448 28.82 10.19 -16.41
N LYS A 449 29.09 11.38 -16.98
CA LYS A 449 28.62 11.75 -18.32
C LYS A 449 29.20 10.80 -19.38
N VAL A 450 30.51 10.52 -19.33
CA VAL A 450 31.17 9.59 -20.26
C VAL A 450 30.60 8.16 -20.15
N VAL A 451 30.30 7.70 -18.93
CA VAL A 451 29.70 6.36 -18.72
C VAL A 451 28.25 6.31 -19.20
N LEU A 452 27.45 7.35 -18.97
CA LEU A 452 26.07 7.46 -19.46
C LEU A 452 26.00 7.57 -20.99
N ASP A 453 26.91 8.31 -21.61
CA ASP A 453 27.01 8.43 -23.07
C ASP A 453 27.40 7.07 -23.69
N HIS A 454 28.34 6.34 -23.06
CA HIS A 454 28.71 4.99 -23.48
C HIS A 454 27.57 3.98 -23.35
N GLN A 455 26.83 4.02 -22.23
CA GLN A 455 25.66 3.17 -22.03
C GLN A 455 24.53 3.48 -23.02
N SER A 456 24.32 4.76 -23.34
CA SER A 456 23.33 5.18 -24.34
C SER A 456 23.70 4.67 -25.73
N ALA A 457 24.98 4.74 -26.12
CA ALA A 457 25.46 4.19 -27.39
C ALA A 457 25.32 2.66 -27.48
N LEU A 458 25.50 1.93 -26.37
CA LEU A 458 25.28 0.49 -26.32
C LEU A 458 23.80 0.13 -26.49
N ILE A 459 22.89 0.91 -25.89
CA ILE A 459 21.45 0.73 -26.02
C ILE A 459 21.01 0.97 -27.48
N GLU A 460 21.49 2.02 -28.13
CA GLU A 460 21.20 2.28 -29.53
C GLU A 460 21.69 1.15 -30.45
N ARG A 461 22.90 0.62 -30.22
CA ARG A 461 23.40 -0.56 -30.95
C ARG A 461 22.53 -1.80 -30.73
N LEU A 462 22.07 -2.04 -29.51
CA LEU A 462 21.20 -3.19 -29.21
C LEU A 462 19.83 -3.06 -29.86
N ILE A 463 19.27 -1.85 -29.94
CA ILE A 463 18.02 -1.58 -30.65
C ILE A 463 18.19 -1.86 -32.15
N GLU A 464 19.32 -1.45 -32.74
CA GLU A 464 19.59 -1.68 -34.16
C GLU A 464 19.77 -3.17 -34.49
N VAL A 465 20.47 -3.92 -33.63
CA VAL A 465 20.60 -5.37 -33.75
C VAL A 465 19.23 -6.05 -33.68
N ASN A 466 18.36 -5.63 -32.75
CA ASN A 466 17.01 -6.19 -32.64
C ASN A 466 16.15 -5.90 -33.88
N ARG A 467 16.21 -4.68 -34.45
CA ARG A 467 15.50 -4.38 -35.71
C ARG A 467 15.98 -5.26 -36.86
N ASN A 468 17.27 -5.52 -36.94
CA ASN A 468 17.84 -6.35 -37.99
C ASN A 468 17.46 -7.84 -37.81
N LEU A 469 17.39 -8.31 -36.57
CA LEU A 469 16.86 -9.64 -36.24
C LEU A 469 15.38 -9.77 -36.61
N GLU A 470 14.55 -8.77 -36.30
CA GLU A 470 13.14 -8.74 -36.69
C GLU A 470 12.97 -8.76 -38.22
N ALA A 471 13.79 -8.00 -38.96
CA ALA A 471 13.78 -8.03 -40.43
C ALA A 471 14.14 -9.41 -41.00
N ARG A 472 15.13 -10.09 -40.41
CA ARG A 472 15.51 -11.46 -40.80
C ARG A 472 14.42 -12.48 -40.49
N VAL A 473 13.75 -12.36 -39.35
CA VAL A 473 12.62 -13.22 -38.97
C VAL A 473 11.47 -13.03 -39.96
N ASN A 474 11.12 -11.78 -40.30
CA ASN A 474 10.08 -11.49 -41.29
C ASN A 474 10.43 -12.04 -42.70
N LEU A 475 11.71 -12.03 -43.08
CA LEU A 475 12.18 -12.61 -44.34
C LEU A 475 12.06 -14.14 -44.34
N LEU A 476 12.37 -14.79 -43.22
CA LEU A 476 12.21 -16.24 -43.05
C LEU A 476 10.73 -16.66 -43.04
N GLU A 477 9.86 -15.87 -42.40
CA GLU A 477 8.42 -16.11 -42.39
C GLU A 477 7.80 -15.95 -43.80
N SER A 478 8.30 -15.00 -44.60
CA SER A 478 7.86 -14.81 -45.99
C SER A 478 8.40 -15.88 -46.95
N THR A 479 9.57 -16.47 -46.70
CA THR A 479 10.05 -17.63 -47.49
C THR A 479 9.33 -18.92 -47.13
N ASN A 480 8.96 -19.11 -45.86
CA ASN A 480 8.25 -20.30 -45.40
C ASN A 480 6.79 -20.36 -45.88
N THR A 481 6.17 -19.19 -46.11
CA THR A 481 4.83 -19.09 -46.74
C THR A 481 4.85 -19.39 -48.24
N TYR A 482 5.97 -19.17 -48.93
CA TYR A 482 6.16 -19.57 -50.34
C TYR A 482 6.37 -21.08 -50.51
N ALA A 483 6.96 -21.77 -49.51
CA ALA A 483 7.16 -23.22 -49.54
C ALA A 483 5.85 -24.02 -49.35
N ALA A 484 4.88 -23.47 -48.61
CA ALA A 484 3.57 -24.12 -48.38
C ALA A 484 2.57 -23.99 -49.55
N GLY A 485 2.86 -23.15 -50.55
CA GLY A 485 1.94 -22.86 -51.67
C GLY A 485 1.98 -23.85 -52.84
N LYS A 486 2.78 -24.92 -52.79
CA LYS A 486 2.98 -25.87 -53.92
C LYS A 486 2.18 -27.18 -53.85
N THR A 487 1.32 -27.40 -52.86
CA THR A 487 0.60 -28.68 -52.67
C THR A 487 -0.92 -28.61 -52.80
N SER A 488 -1.49 -27.60 -53.46
CA SER A 488 -2.93 -27.56 -53.75
C SER A 488 -3.23 -26.98 -55.12
N ALA A 489 -2.84 -27.71 -56.16
CA ALA A 489 -3.34 -27.53 -57.51
C ALA A 489 -4.19 -28.75 -57.90
N CYS A 490 -5.49 -28.74 -57.57
CA CYS A 490 -6.53 -29.34 -58.41
C CYS A 490 -7.92 -28.89 -57.95
N GLU A 491 -8.75 -28.56 -58.94
CA GLU A 491 -10.21 -28.65 -58.89
C GLU A 491 -10.99 -27.61 -58.07
N ILE A 492 -11.39 -26.51 -58.72
CA ILE A 492 -12.68 -26.38 -59.44
C ILE A 492 -12.79 -24.93 -59.98
N GLN A 493 -12.87 -24.83 -61.31
CA GLN A 493 -13.11 -23.60 -62.06
C GLN A 493 -14.60 -23.24 -62.18
N LYS A 494 -14.83 -21.93 -62.43
CA LYS A 494 -15.98 -21.22 -63.06
C LYS A 494 -16.84 -20.47 -62.04
N LYS A 495 -17.01 -19.14 -62.08
CA LYS A 495 -17.26 -18.24 -63.23
C LYS A 495 -17.09 -16.75 -62.80
N ARG A 496 -16.52 -15.91 -63.69
CA ARG A 496 -16.83 -14.48 -64.06
C ARG A 496 -17.26 -13.47 -62.97
N SER A 497 -16.96 -12.16 -63.03
CA SER A 497 -16.08 -11.26 -63.79
C SER A 497 -16.21 -9.89 -63.12
N ARG A 498 -15.15 -9.08 -63.18
CA ARG A 498 -15.00 -7.70 -62.68
C ARG A 498 -16.22 -6.79 -62.94
N ASP A 499 -16.63 -6.03 -61.92
CA ASP A 499 -16.71 -4.57 -62.03
C ASP A 499 -16.50 -3.88 -60.68
N LYS A 500 -16.00 -2.65 -60.75
CA LYS A 500 -15.46 -1.82 -59.66
C LYS A 500 -16.58 -1.31 -58.74
N ASP A 501 -16.36 -1.33 -57.43
CA ASP A 501 -16.70 -0.20 -56.55
C ASP A 501 -16.04 -0.32 -55.17
N GLU A 502 -15.75 0.83 -54.58
CA GLU A 502 -15.09 1.03 -53.30
C GLU A 502 -15.79 0.28 -52.14
N ASN A 503 -15.06 -0.60 -51.45
CA ASN A 503 -15.13 -0.86 -50.01
C ASN A 503 -14.25 -2.06 -49.64
N VAL A 504 -13.08 -1.82 -49.03
CA VAL A 504 -12.35 -2.89 -48.35
C VAL A 504 -12.95 -3.06 -46.95
N PRO A 505 -13.50 -4.25 -46.61
CA PRO A 505 -14.06 -4.51 -45.30
C PRO A 505 -12.95 -4.63 -44.26
N VAL A 506 -13.14 -3.98 -43.12
CA VAL A 506 -12.33 -4.15 -41.91
C VAL A 506 -12.20 -5.64 -41.61
N LYS A 507 -10.95 -6.14 -41.62
CA LYS A 507 -10.61 -7.46 -41.10
C LYS A 507 -11.22 -7.62 -39.71
N ARG A 508 -12.24 -8.48 -39.60
CA ARG A 508 -12.83 -8.92 -38.33
C ARG A 508 -11.71 -9.30 -37.38
N ARG A 509 -11.53 -8.51 -36.32
CA ARG A 509 -10.64 -8.81 -35.20
C ARG A 509 -11.02 -10.19 -34.66
N ARG A 510 -10.10 -11.15 -34.70
CA ARG A 510 -10.24 -12.47 -34.07
C ARG A 510 -10.79 -12.28 -32.65
N ARG A 511 -12.01 -12.78 -32.38
CA ARG A 511 -12.47 -12.99 -31.00
C ARG A 511 -11.42 -13.88 -30.31
N SER A 512 -10.92 -13.45 -29.15
CA SER A 512 -10.08 -14.29 -28.30
C SER A 512 -10.83 -15.61 -28.04
N LYS A 513 -10.15 -16.76 -28.21
CA LYS A 513 -10.71 -18.07 -27.89
C LYS A 513 -11.22 -18.04 -26.44
N THR A 514 -12.51 -18.32 -26.25
CA THR A 514 -13.09 -18.48 -24.92
C THR A 514 -12.48 -19.73 -24.30
N THR A 515 -11.82 -19.61 -23.14
CA THR A 515 -11.31 -20.77 -22.40
C THR A 515 -12.51 -21.54 -21.84
N PRO A 516 -12.67 -22.83 -22.17
CA PRO A 516 -13.70 -23.67 -21.58
C PRO A 516 -13.36 -24.01 -20.12
N LEU A 517 -14.38 -24.40 -19.36
CA LEU A 517 -14.26 -24.75 -17.93
C LEU A 517 -13.26 -25.88 -17.70
N VAL A 518 -13.34 -26.93 -18.53
CA VAL A 518 -12.43 -28.08 -18.49
C VAL A 518 -10.97 -27.67 -18.63
N ASP A 519 -10.65 -26.70 -19.49
CA ASP A 519 -9.25 -26.25 -19.68
C ASP A 519 -8.74 -25.50 -18.44
N THR A 520 -9.63 -24.80 -17.72
CA THR A 520 -9.27 -24.11 -16.47
C THR A 520 -9.05 -25.11 -15.34
N TRP A 521 -9.90 -26.12 -15.24
CA TRP A 521 -9.75 -27.25 -14.31
C TRP A 521 -8.46 -28.03 -14.60
N PHE A 522 -8.25 -28.44 -15.85
CA PHE A 522 -7.08 -29.20 -16.27
C PHE A 522 -5.80 -28.42 -15.98
N ALA A 523 -5.72 -27.14 -16.38
CA ALA A 523 -4.57 -26.30 -16.10
C ALA A 523 -4.31 -26.11 -14.59
N TRP A 524 -5.35 -26.04 -13.77
CA TRP A 524 -5.20 -25.93 -12.31
C TRP A 524 -4.43 -27.10 -11.72
N TYR A 525 -4.75 -28.32 -12.15
CA TYR A 525 -4.19 -29.57 -11.64
C TYR A 525 -2.96 -30.07 -12.41
N THR A 526 -2.72 -29.66 -13.66
CA THR A 526 -1.63 -30.19 -14.49
C THR A 526 -0.53 -29.19 -14.84
N ALA A 527 -0.74 -27.88 -14.71
CA ALA A 527 0.27 -26.88 -15.07
C ALA A 527 1.55 -26.97 -14.21
N VAL A 528 2.66 -26.47 -14.76
CA VAL A 528 3.96 -26.36 -14.07
C VAL A 528 4.43 -24.90 -14.19
N PRO A 529 4.46 -24.12 -13.09
CA PRO A 529 4.00 -24.47 -11.74
C PRO A 529 2.48 -24.71 -11.67
N ARG A 530 2.03 -25.55 -10.72
CA ARG A 530 0.60 -25.84 -10.49
C ARG A 530 -0.20 -24.56 -10.29
N GLY A 531 -1.52 -24.59 -10.54
CA GLY A 531 -2.38 -23.40 -10.48
C GLY A 531 -2.32 -22.65 -9.14
N TRP A 532 -2.13 -23.38 -8.03
CA TRP A 532 -1.95 -22.81 -6.68
C TRP A 532 -0.55 -22.23 -6.41
N LEU A 533 0.43 -22.44 -7.29
CA LEU A 533 1.78 -21.86 -7.26
C LEU A 533 1.99 -20.71 -8.27
N SER A 534 0.98 -20.38 -9.07
CA SER A 534 1.08 -19.33 -10.11
C SER A 534 1.42 -17.94 -9.54
N THR A 535 2.26 -17.18 -10.26
CA THR A 535 2.74 -15.83 -9.90
C THR A 535 1.76 -14.70 -10.28
N ASN A 536 0.78 -14.96 -11.15
CA ASN A 536 -0.23 -13.98 -11.55
C ASN A 536 -1.41 -13.99 -10.57
N LYS A 537 -1.40 -13.07 -9.60
CA LYS A 537 -2.38 -13.00 -8.48
C LYS A 537 -3.85 -12.96 -8.94
N HIS A 538 -4.19 -12.23 -9.99
CA HIS A 538 -5.58 -12.09 -10.46
C HIS A 538 -6.09 -13.35 -11.18
N LYS A 539 -5.33 -13.87 -12.16
CA LYS A 539 -5.71 -15.11 -12.85
C LYS A 539 -5.75 -16.30 -11.89
N LYS A 540 -4.86 -16.32 -10.89
CA LYS A 540 -4.85 -17.31 -9.80
C LYS A 540 -6.12 -17.25 -8.96
N SER A 541 -6.56 -16.06 -8.55
CA SER A 541 -7.78 -15.90 -7.73
C SER A 541 -9.04 -16.35 -8.47
N ASP A 542 -9.21 -15.94 -9.72
CA ASP A 542 -10.37 -16.31 -10.53
C ASP A 542 -10.39 -17.81 -10.84
N SER A 543 -9.24 -18.40 -11.22
CA SER A 543 -9.14 -19.85 -11.48
C SER A 543 -9.36 -20.66 -10.20
N LYS A 544 -8.81 -20.20 -9.06
CA LYS A 544 -9.02 -20.82 -7.74
C LYS A 544 -10.49 -20.87 -7.36
N GLN A 545 -11.20 -19.75 -7.49
CA GLN A 545 -12.63 -19.67 -7.18
C GLN A 545 -13.47 -20.50 -8.16
N LEU A 546 -13.14 -20.48 -9.44
CA LEU A 546 -13.86 -21.27 -10.43
C LEU A 546 -13.71 -22.77 -10.18
N VAL A 547 -12.50 -23.24 -9.90
CA VAL A 547 -12.25 -24.64 -9.53
C VAL A 547 -12.98 -24.99 -8.24
N ALA A 548 -13.01 -24.10 -7.24
CA ALA A 548 -13.78 -24.32 -6.02
C ALA A 548 -15.29 -24.48 -6.30
N PHE A 549 -15.86 -23.71 -7.21
CA PHE A 549 -17.25 -23.93 -7.63
C PHE A 549 -17.42 -25.23 -8.41
N MET A 550 -16.50 -25.57 -9.32
CA MET A 550 -16.55 -26.82 -10.09
C MET A 550 -16.58 -28.06 -9.19
N ARG A 551 -15.89 -28.03 -8.05
CA ARG A 551 -15.92 -29.11 -7.05
C ARG A 551 -17.30 -29.37 -6.45
N LEU A 552 -18.15 -28.35 -6.33
CA LEU A 552 -19.51 -28.48 -5.77
C LEU A 552 -20.45 -29.31 -6.66
N PHE A 553 -20.12 -29.44 -7.94
CA PHE A 553 -20.93 -30.14 -8.94
C PHE A 553 -20.44 -31.58 -9.19
N ILE A 554 -19.56 -32.09 -8.33
CA ILE A 554 -19.13 -33.50 -8.34
C ILE A 554 -19.84 -34.20 -7.18
N ASP A 555 -20.95 -34.86 -7.50
CA ASP A 555 -21.85 -35.40 -6.48
C ASP A 555 -21.38 -36.72 -5.84
N ASP A 556 -20.54 -37.47 -6.55
CA ASP A 556 -20.05 -38.80 -6.13
C ASP A 556 -18.80 -38.74 -5.22
N GLY A 557 -18.23 -37.55 -4.97
CA GLY A 557 -16.87 -37.43 -4.45
C GLY A 557 -15.81 -37.78 -5.52
N TYR A 558 -14.53 -37.62 -5.19
CA TYR A 558 -13.44 -37.92 -6.14
C TYR A 558 -12.10 -38.16 -5.45
N ALA A 559 -11.22 -38.92 -6.10
CA ALA A 559 -9.84 -39.11 -5.69
C ALA A 559 -8.89 -38.82 -6.85
N LEU A 560 -7.97 -37.88 -6.66
CA LEU A 560 -6.93 -37.51 -7.62
C LEU A 560 -5.56 -37.80 -6.99
N ASP A 561 -4.93 -38.90 -7.42
CA ASP A 561 -3.57 -39.29 -7.01
C ASP A 561 -2.54 -38.79 -8.04
N ASP A 562 -1.66 -37.90 -7.63
CA ASP A 562 -0.61 -37.31 -8.48
C ASP A 562 0.45 -38.35 -8.91
N SER A 563 0.51 -39.49 -8.22
CA SER A 563 1.45 -40.58 -8.51
C SER A 563 0.95 -41.55 -9.59
N SER A 564 -0.32 -41.44 -10.00
CA SER A 564 -0.94 -42.36 -10.95
C SER A 564 -0.58 -42.04 -12.40
N PRO A 565 -0.25 -43.03 -13.24
CA PRO A 565 0.01 -42.81 -14.67
C PRO A 565 -1.22 -42.28 -15.43
N THR A 566 -2.43 -42.51 -14.90
CA THR A 566 -3.68 -42.01 -15.48
C THR A 566 -4.13 -40.68 -14.86
N TYR A 567 -3.29 -40.02 -14.06
CA TYR A 567 -3.64 -38.78 -13.34
C TYR A 567 -4.21 -37.70 -14.26
N LYS A 568 -3.56 -37.42 -15.39
CA LYS A 568 -4.01 -36.38 -16.33
C LYS A 568 -5.36 -36.72 -16.97
N ASP A 569 -5.60 -37.99 -17.27
CA ASP A 569 -6.86 -38.45 -17.86
C ASP A 569 -7.99 -38.39 -16.83
N ASN A 570 -7.72 -38.80 -15.59
CA ASN A 570 -8.65 -38.69 -14.47
C ASN A 570 -9.01 -37.22 -14.18
N VAL A 571 -8.03 -36.31 -14.14
CA VAL A 571 -8.26 -34.87 -13.99
C VAL A 571 -9.15 -34.34 -15.11
N ARG A 572 -8.91 -34.76 -16.36
CA ARG A 572 -9.69 -34.30 -17.51
C ARG A 572 -11.13 -34.79 -17.47
N GLN A 573 -11.36 -36.09 -17.22
CA GLN A 573 -12.71 -36.67 -17.11
C GLN A 573 -13.52 -36.01 -15.97
N LEU A 574 -12.89 -35.76 -14.83
CA LEU A 574 -13.51 -35.03 -13.72
C LEU A 574 -13.87 -33.59 -14.09
N GLY A 575 -12.99 -32.89 -14.79
CA GLY A 575 -13.24 -31.54 -15.27
C GLY A 575 -14.38 -31.48 -16.29
N GLU A 576 -14.50 -32.49 -17.15
CA GLU A 576 -15.58 -32.62 -18.14
C GLU A 576 -16.92 -32.89 -17.45
N ARG A 577 -16.96 -33.82 -16.48
CA ARG A 577 -18.16 -34.10 -15.69
C ARG A 577 -18.64 -32.86 -14.93
N ALA A 578 -17.75 -32.19 -14.20
CA ALA A 578 -18.09 -30.96 -13.48
C ALA A 578 -18.57 -29.84 -14.42
N SER A 579 -17.96 -29.72 -15.60
CA SER A 579 -18.38 -28.76 -16.62
C SER A 579 -19.78 -29.06 -17.18
N GLN A 580 -20.11 -30.34 -17.39
CA GLN A 580 -21.44 -30.77 -17.86
C GLN A 580 -22.52 -30.46 -16.82
N GLU A 581 -22.28 -30.80 -15.56
CA GLU A 581 -23.21 -30.54 -14.46
C GLU A 581 -23.46 -29.05 -14.23
N ILE A 582 -22.42 -28.21 -14.26
CA ILE A 582 -22.58 -26.75 -14.20
C ILE A 582 -23.42 -26.25 -15.37
N THR A 583 -23.15 -26.76 -16.58
CA THR A 583 -23.87 -26.31 -17.78
C THR A 583 -25.35 -26.70 -17.71
N ALA A 584 -25.66 -27.92 -17.26
CA ALA A 584 -27.02 -28.39 -17.04
C ALA A 584 -27.74 -27.55 -15.98
N PHE A 585 -27.08 -27.29 -14.85
CA PHE A 585 -27.62 -26.45 -13.78
C PHE A 585 -27.92 -25.02 -14.23
N LEU A 586 -27.00 -24.38 -14.95
CA LEU A 586 -27.20 -23.03 -15.47
C LEU A 586 -28.30 -22.98 -16.55
N SER A 587 -28.40 -24.03 -17.37
CA SER A 587 -29.48 -24.14 -18.37
C SER A 587 -30.85 -24.27 -17.72
N ALA A 588 -30.96 -25.02 -16.62
CA ALA A 588 -32.21 -25.15 -15.85
C ALA A 588 -32.65 -23.81 -15.22
N GLN A 589 -31.71 -22.91 -14.97
CA GLN A 589 -31.94 -21.54 -14.46
C GLN A 589 -32.16 -20.51 -15.59
N GLY A 590 -32.21 -20.94 -16.86
CA GLY A 590 -32.41 -20.05 -18.01
C GLY A 590 -31.20 -19.19 -18.40
N ILE A 591 -29.99 -19.56 -17.97
CA ILE A 591 -28.77 -18.76 -18.17
C ILE A 591 -27.88 -19.37 -19.28
N PRO A 592 -27.80 -18.78 -20.49
CA PRO A 592 -26.96 -19.29 -21.56
C PRO A 592 -25.50 -18.81 -21.39
N SER A 593 -24.67 -19.50 -20.60
CA SER A 593 -23.25 -19.14 -20.40
C SER A 593 -22.30 -20.30 -20.70
N LYS A 594 -21.29 -20.07 -21.55
CA LYS A 594 -20.36 -21.12 -22.04
C LYS A 594 -18.86 -20.87 -21.76
N GLY A 595 -18.48 -19.74 -21.14
CA GLY A 595 -17.07 -19.40 -20.92
C GLY A 595 -16.70 -19.29 -19.43
N SER A 596 -15.50 -19.73 -19.05
CA SER A 596 -15.02 -19.76 -17.65
C SER A 596 -15.30 -18.48 -16.87
N ASN A 597 -14.99 -17.31 -17.45
CA ASN A 597 -15.20 -16.01 -16.78
C ASN A 597 -16.67 -15.61 -16.67
N ALA A 598 -17.50 -15.99 -17.64
CA ALA A 598 -18.92 -15.69 -17.64
C ALA A 598 -19.65 -16.59 -16.63
N VAL A 599 -19.32 -17.87 -16.63
CA VAL A 599 -19.79 -18.87 -15.66
C VAL A 599 -19.36 -18.50 -14.24
N LEU A 600 -18.10 -18.08 -14.02
CA LEU A 600 -17.63 -17.63 -12.71
C LEU A 600 -18.41 -16.43 -12.18
N LYS A 601 -18.76 -15.46 -13.02
CA LYS A 601 -19.57 -14.30 -12.62
C LYS A 601 -20.98 -14.72 -12.18
N VAL A 602 -21.60 -15.65 -12.91
CA VAL A 602 -22.92 -16.19 -12.58
C VAL A 602 -22.86 -16.98 -11.27
N LEU A 603 -21.89 -17.88 -11.09
CA LEU A 603 -21.74 -18.67 -9.87
C LEU A 603 -21.46 -17.79 -8.63
N ARG A 604 -20.73 -16.68 -8.78
CA ARG A 604 -20.57 -15.67 -7.71
C ARG A 604 -21.86 -14.93 -7.36
N GLN A 605 -22.78 -14.76 -8.31
CA GLN A 605 -24.09 -14.17 -8.05
C GLN A 605 -24.96 -15.18 -7.29
N LEU A 606 -25.05 -16.42 -7.79
CA LEU A 606 -25.83 -17.49 -7.16
C LEU A 606 -25.32 -17.85 -5.76
N HIS A 607 -24.00 -17.76 -5.52
CA HIS A 607 -23.42 -17.90 -4.19
C HIS A 607 -23.88 -16.80 -3.24
N ARG A 608 -23.86 -15.54 -3.67
CA ARG A 608 -24.32 -14.39 -2.86
C ARG A 608 -25.82 -14.43 -2.57
N GLU A 609 -26.59 -15.01 -3.46
CA GLU A 609 -28.03 -15.23 -3.30
C GLU A 609 -28.37 -16.47 -2.46
N GLY A 610 -27.36 -17.22 -1.98
CA GLY A 610 -27.55 -18.42 -1.16
C GLY A 610 -28.00 -19.66 -1.92
N ILE A 611 -28.21 -19.58 -3.24
CA ILE A 611 -28.73 -20.67 -4.09
C ILE A 611 -27.79 -21.88 -4.12
N LEU A 612 -26.49 -21.67 -3.84
CA LEU A 612 -25.48 -22.74 -3.79
C LEU A 612 -25.25 -23.32 -2.39
N ASN A 613 -25.99 -22.88 -1.36
CA ASN A 613 -25.76 -23.25 0.04
C ASN A 613 -25.92 -24.76 0.30
N ASP A 614 -26.91 -25.41 -0.30
CA ASP A 614 -27.14 -26.85 -0.15
C ASP A 614 -25.99 -27.66 -0.75
N ARG A 615 -25.49 -27.26 -1.92
CA ARG A 615 -24.33 -27.88 -2.57
C ARG A 615 -23.03 -27.64 -1.80
N ILE A 616 -22.87 -26.46 -1.20
CA ILE A 616 -21.72 -26.16 -0.32
C ILE A 616 -21.76 -27.06 0.91
N SER A 617 -22.94 -27.22 1.53
CA SER A 617 -23.12 -28.07 2.71
C SER A 617 -22.86 -29.55 2.37
N ALA A 618 -23.39 -30.04 1.24
CA ALA A 618 -23.13 -31.40 0.77
C ALA A 618 -21.64 -31.64 0.46
N TYR A 619 -20.96 -30.68 -0.15
CA TYR A 619 -19.51 -30.76 -0.40
C TYR A 619 -18.71 -30.81 0.91
N GLN A 620 -19.05 -29.98 1.89
CA GLN A 620 -18.39 -29.97 3.21
C GLN A 620 -18.59 -31.31 3.94
N GLN A 621 -19.79 -31.90 3.86
CA GLN A 621 -20.04 -33.24 4.40
C GLN A 621 -19.20 -34.33 3.71
N ARG A 622 -19.10 -34.31 2.38
CA ARG A 622 -18.25 -35.25 1.62
C ARG A 622 -16.77 -35.14 2.00
N LEU A 623 -16.31 -33.91 2.24
CA LEU A 623 -14.94 -33.63 2.70
C LEU A 623 -14.73 -34.15 4.13
N ALA A 624 -15.70 -33.97 5.03
CA ALA A 624 -15.64 -34.46 6.42
C ALA A 624 -15.64 -36.00 6.51
N VAL A 625 -16.35 -36.68 5.62
CA VAL A 625 -16.42 -38.16 5.55
C VAL A 625 -15.23 -38.76 4.78
N GLY A 626 -14.29 -37.94 4.29
CA GLY A 626 -13.09 -38.42 3.59
C GLY A 626 -13.35 -38.99 2.19
N ARG A 627 -14.50 -38.67 1.56
CA ARG A 627 -14.82 -39.09 0.18
C ARG A 627 -14.15 -38.23 -0.90
N ILE A 628 -13.29 -37.29 -0.50
CA ILE A 628 -12.57 -36.38 -1.41
C ILE A 628 -11.08 -36.47 -1.11
N ALA A 629 -10.29 -36.95 -2.06
CA ALA A 629 -8.83 -36.91 -2.04
C ALA A 629 -8.35 -35.96 -3.14
N ASP A 630 -7.89 -34.77 -2.75
CA ASP A 630 -7.48 -33.70 -3.68
C ASP A 630 -6.02 -33.27 -3.40
N PRO A 631 -5.14 -33.21 -4.43
CA PRO A 631 -3.72 -32.90 -4.27
C PRO A 631 -3.44 -31.41 -4.00
N ALA A 632 -4.43 -30.53 -4.15
CA ALA A 632 -4.27 -29.11 -3.81
C ALA A 632 -4.29 -28.93 -2.27
N PRO A 633 -3.48 -28.02 -1.70
CA PRO A 633 -3.49 -27.76 -0.24
C PRO A 633 -4.89 -27.40 0.31
N SER A 634 -5.14 -27.71 1.59
CA SER A 634 -6.44 -27.49 2.26
C SER A 634 -6.99 -26.05 2.13
N HIS A 635 -6.12 -25.03 2.20
CA HIS A 635 -6.47 -23.62 2.01
C HIS A 635 -6.93 -23.27 0.58
N CYS A 636 -6.72 -24.18 -0.38
CA CYS A 636 -7.26 -24.11 -1.74
C CYS A 636 -8.55 -24.92 -1.94
N GLN A 637 -8.92 -25.76 -0.99
CA GLN A 637 -10.13 -26.60 -1.01
C GLN A 637 -11.33 -25.92 -0.34
N SER A 638 -11.12 -25.23 0.79
CA SER A 638 -12.18 -24.60 1.59
C SER A 638 -12.36 -23.10 1.32
N VAL A 639 -12.71 -22.71 0.09
CA VAL A 639 -12.85 -21.27 -0.27
C VAL A 639 -14.29 -20.76 -0.09
N LEU A 640 -15.30 -21.63 -0.13
CA LEU A 640 -16.71 -21.24 -0.17
C LEU A 640 -17.39 -21.56 1.18
N LYS A 641 -18.00 -20.54 1.79
CA LYS A 641 -18.81 -20.66 3.01
C LYS A 641 -20.29 -20.51 2.67
N VAL A 642 -21.16 -21.20 3.40
CA VAL A 642 -22.62 -21.00 3.36
C VAL A 642 -22.90 -19.52 3.63
N GLN A 643 -23.72 -18.89 2.77
CA GLN A 643 -24.20 -17.52 3.01
C GLN A 643 -25.44 -17.58 3.89
N LEU A 644 -25.44 -16.84 4.99
CA LEU A 644 -26.58 -16.75 5.93
C LEU A 644 -27.62 -15.74 5.46
#